data_AF-A0A9K3LI14-F1
#
_entry.id   AF-A0A9K3LI14-F1
#
_cell.length_a   1.000
_cell.length_b   1.000
_cell.length_c   1.000
_cell.angle_alpha   90.00
_cell.angle_beta   90.00
_cell.angle_gamma   90.00
#
_symmetry.space_group_name_H-M   'P 1'
#
loop_
_entity.id
_entity.type
_entity.pdbx_description
1 polymer ?
#
loop_
_entity_poly.entity_id
_entity_poly.type
_entity_poly.pdbx_seq_one_letter_code
_entity_poly.pdbx_strand_id
1 'polypeptide(L)'
;MSALAVGAAVGALGMEAAKRLSASSLSLSPAATEKYESTRNCDTSQDKNVGILALEVYTPSTYIEQTELEEHSGVPAGKYTIGLGQDGLGFCGDAEDVNSLALTVVHSLLEKYNIDPSEVGRLEVGTETLVDKSKSTKTVLMDLFPGNTNIEGATVVNACYGGTAALLNAFMWVESDGWDGRYAIVVAADIAAYARGGARPTSGAGAVAVLVGRDAPLTFNPKERATHAANVWDFFKPDHTVEYPTVDGKLSQVCYYQALEDVYTRFCDKLAEVSSKKKTTTTTSNGRSKGSTSSSPIKDKTDDEHMFTAKSHDYFVFHAPYNKLVQKSYGRLFFMDARKRFERTGDKDIEGIDPEWLSKPIHETYTDKGLEGSLKKMSAADYKRRLEDANMASKRVGNTYAASVFLGLASLIDRVGGRGDLTHGKSIAVFSYGSGALATMYRLKVRESASSRFSIPKMAEALKLMERLDSREKVHPSELDHALETRARMHRAGAPYSPVYPTIGRLFPGTYYLNGIDSNWIRTYSRVPLDAKMDPRGTPLAPPIVMRLAKRDQMSHPVTGILQVLSSTEEGSADKNTEARRRVACVITGIAAGLPGNPDEVFSSDNMNRLIAGDSCIRPVSGSLRMAMLEKNVVQIKKSSDGTSKRLKVDSETEVIKLAAPLGSFDLTASYGVPPGLAETMDVAAQVAVAAGMEALKSAGLVSGKTSDASEWKLPERYRDSTGVLYASSFPAMDAAVGEVMRFLQSKTVGAAPTMRLISALRSRLLRASPDRELSDDDEAAFARLLARAGEADGAVENGHSTVNQEYEFDRKFLFRVLVLGNAQLAQLAGCRGPNTQTNAACAGTTQAIAMAQDMLISGRAERVVVVAGDNASGETLLPWLGSGFRALGAATTKAAVEDAALPFDKRRSGMLLGAGGIGMVLETELSSLERQKHSTLPFEVKARLLATQYSNSAYHGAALDRKHIGSELVRFLNDVELIHGISKAEIATHGVYFSHETCTHASSASSCSGNEIAALRLAFGDELLAKLLILNTKGFTGHPMGVSFEDVTAVEVLLRQKVPPIPNYQEKDEYLGNLNLSKGGPYACRYALRFAAGFGSQVAFALYATSQYE
;
A
#
# COMPACT_ATOMS: atom_id res chain seq x y z
N MET A 1 9.89 40.79 55.74
CA MET A 1 10.39 42.09 55.25
C MET A 1 11.43 41.89 54.16
N SER A 2 10.95 41.61 52.94
CA SER A 2 11.66 41.79 51.66
C SER A 2 10.66 41.53 50.52
N ALA A 3 9.45 42.12 50.64
CA ALA A 3 8.30 41.87 49.76
C ALA A 3 7.40 43.12 49.58
N LEU A 4 7.97 44.34 49.60
CA LEU A 4 7.19 45.59 49.55
C LEU A 4 7.90 46.73 48.80
N ALA A 5 8.66 46.41 47.74
CA ALA A 5 9.37 47.43 46.94
C ALA A 5 9.33 47.24 45.40
N VAL A 6 8.57 46.27 44.87
CA VAL A 6 8.44 46.08 43.40
C VAL A 6 7.02 46.38 42.88
N GLY A 7 6.04 46.60 43.76
CA GLY A 7 4.64 46.90 43.39
C GLY A 7 4.32 48.36 43.06
N ALA A 8 5.24 49.31 43.27
CA ALA A 8 4.95 50.74 43.17
C ALA A 8 5.45 51.43 41.87
N ALA A 9 6.19 50.72 41.01
CA ALA A 9 6.71 51.30 39.76
C ALA A 9 5.87 50.96 38.50
N VAL A 10 4.91 50.02 38.59
CA VAL A 10 4.08 49.59 37.44
C VAL A 10 2.73 50.34 37.37
N GLY A 11 2.36 51.08 38.42
CA GLY A 11 1.08 51.82 38.48
C GLY A 11 1.05 53.16 37.74
N ALA A 12 2.21 53.77 37.43
CA ALA A 12 2.25 55.12 36.84
C ALA A 12 2.27 55.14 35.30
N LEU A 13 2.58 54.01 34.63
CA LEU A 13 2.57 53.90 33.16
C LEU A 13 1.23 53.38 32.59
N GLY A 14 0.32 52.90 33.44
CA GLY A 14 -0.99 52.37 33.03
C GLY A 14 -2.10 53.42 32.87
N MET A 15 -1.92 54.64 33.36
CA MET A 15 -2.98 55.69 33.35
C MET A 15 -2.94 56.63 32.13
N GLU A 16 -1.86 56.64 31.34
CA GLU A 16 -1.75 57.46 30.13
C GLU A 16 -2.33 56.74 28.89
N ALA A 17 -2.29 55.40 28.84
CA ALA A 17 -2.79 54.60 27.73
C ALA A 17 -4.32 54.40 27.75
N ALA A 18 -4.94 54.39 28.94
CA ALA A 18 -6.39 54.20 29.11
C ALA A 18 -7.24 55.45 28.77
N LYS A 19 -6.62 56.63 28.59
CA LYS A 19 -7.32 57.89 28.28
C LYS A 19 -7.47 58.20 26.78
N ARG A 20 -6.89 57.39 25.88
CA ARG A 20 -6.97 57.60 24.42
C ARG A 20 -7.95 56.68 23.67
N LEU A 21 -8.66 55.77 24.36
CA LEU A 21 -9.52 54.76 23.71
C LEU A 21 -11.02 54.86 24.03
N SER A 22 -11.49 55.95 24.66
CA SER A 22 -12.92 56.12 24.97
C SER A 22 -13.48 57.45 24.44
N ALA A 23 -13.59 57.62 23.13
CA ALA A 23 -14.55 58.53 22.50
C ALA A 23 -14.54 58.41 20.97
N SER A 24 -15.39 57.55 20.40
CA SER A 24 -16.27 57.89 19.27
C SER A 24 -17.02 56.65 18.78
N SER A 25 -18.24 56.47 19.27
CA SER A 25 -19.27 55.65 18.63
C SER A 25 -19.80 56.39 17.40
N LEU A 26 -19.66 55.83 16.20
CA LEU A 26 -20.44 56.25 15.03
C LEU A 26 -20.85 55.05 14.17
N SER A 27 -22.14 55.07 13.83
CA SER A 27 -22.97 54.13 13.10
C SER A 27 -22.37 53.55 11.81
N LEU A 28 -22.52 52.24 11.61
CA LEU A 28 -22.27 51.58 10.33
C LEU A 28 -23.34 51.99 9.30
N SER A 29 -22.91 52.60 8.20
CA SER A 29 -23.75 52.94 7.05
C SER A 29 -24.17 51.67 6.27
N PRO A 30 -25.32 51.69 5.55
CA PRO A 30 -25.78 50.55 4.73
C PRO A 30 -24.83 50.09 3.62
N ALA A 31 -23.78 50.87 3.30
CA ALA A 31 -22.77 50.52 2.30
C ALA A 31 -21.72 49.49 2.79
N ALA A 32 -21.69 49.16 4.09
CA ALA A 32 -20.78 48.15 4.64
C ALA A 32 -21.36 46.73 4.54
N THR A 33 -22.69 46.60 4.43
CA THR A 33 -23.37 45.29 4.31
C THR A 33 -23.24 44.72 2.89
N GLU A 34 -23.14 45.56 1.86
CA GLU A 34 -22.88 45.11 0.48
C GLU A 34 -21.43 44.63 0.26
N LYS A 35 -20.46 45.09 1.07
CA LYS A 35 -19.07 44.59 0.99
C LYS A 35 -18.83 43.31 1.77
N TYR A 36 -19.64 43.01 2.79
CA TYR A 36 -19.48 41.79 3.61
C TYR A 36 -20.16 40.55 2.99
N GLU A 37 -21.14 40.74 2.10
CA GLU A 37 -21.69 39.65 1.27
C GLU A 37 -20.86 39.40 0.00
N SER A 38 -20.05 40.37 -0.47
CA SER A 38 -19.17 40.16 -1.64
C SER A 38 -17.94 39.28 -1.38
N THR A 39 -17.51 39.13 -0.12
CA THR A 39 -16.29 38.38 0.24
C THR A 39 -16.53 36.93 0.69
N ARG A 40 -17.79 36.46 0.76
CA ARG A 40 -18.11 35.03 0.90
C ARG A 40 -18.23 34.28 -0.44
N ASN A 41 -18.12 34.99 -1.55
CA ASN A 41 -17.89 34.43 -2.88
C ASN A 41 -16.39 34.40 -3.23
N CYS A 42 -15.52 34.03 -2.28
CA CYS A 42 -14.18 33.58 -2.64
C CYS A 42 -14.27 32.13 -3.14
N ASP A 43 -14.83 32.03 -4.34
CA ASP A 43 -14.56 31.07 -5.38
C ASP A 43 -13.95 29.72 -4.97
N THR A 44 -14.80 28.74 -4.63
CA THR A 44 -14.46 27.32 -4.69
C THR A 44 -14.23 26.81 -6.13
N SER A 45 -14.08 27.71 -7.12
CA SER A 45 -13.93 27.40 -8.54
C SER A 45 -12.55 27.71 -9.15
N GLN A 46 -11.52 28.03 -8.35
CA GLN A 46 -10.16 28.06 -8.90
C GLN A 46 -9.72 26.65 -9.32
N ASP A 47 -9.78 26.40 -10.63
CA ASP A 47 -9.32 25.19 -11.30
C ASP A 47 -7.83 24.98 -10.93
N LYS A 48 -7.54 23.96 -10.11
CA LYS A 48 -6.17 23.69 -9.59
C LYS A 48 -5.17 23.40 -10.72
N ASN A 49 -5.68 23.10 -11.92
CA ASN A 49 -4.91 23.01 -13.14
C ASN A 49 -3.71 22.05 -13.04
N VAL A 50 -3.91 20.92 -12.35
CA VAL A 50 -2.87 19.90 -12.18
C VAL A 50 -2.57 19.24 -13.53
N GLY A 51 -1.29 19.03 -13.82
CA GLY A 51 -0.89 18.48 -15.10
C GLY A 51 0.62 18.40 -15.30
N ILE A 52 1.01 18.27 -16.57
CA ILE A 52 2.40 18.14 -17.01
C ILE A 52 3.00 19.54 -17.22
N LEU A 53 4.03 19.85 -16.43
CA LEU A 53 4.78 21.11 -16.46
C LEU A 53 5.96 21.08 -17.44
N ALA A 54 6.65 19.95 -17.49
CA ALA A 54 7.81 19.73 -18.34
C ALA A 54 7.91 18.26 -18.73
N LEU A 55 8.58 17.99 -19.84
CA LEU A 55 8.86 16.63 -20.32
C LEU A 55 10.26 16.60 -20.93
N GLU A 56 10.99 15.53 -20.68
CA GLU A 56 12.32 15.27 -21.27
C GLU A 56 12.42 13.81 -21.73
N VAL A 57 13.18 13.57 -22.80
CA VAL A 57 13.31 12.25 -23.43
C VAL A 57 14.78 11.85 -23.51
N TYR A 58 15.06 10.58 -23.27
CA TYR A 58 16.32 9.93 -23.62
C TYR A 58 16.07 8.73 -24.54
N THR A 59 16.87 8.62 -25.60
CA THR A 59 16.94 7.46 -26.48
C THR A 59 18.41 7.12 -26.73
N PRO A 60 18.78 5.85 -26.96
CA PRO A 60 20.15 5.47 -27.29
C PRO A 60 20.69 6.23 -28.50
N SER A 61 22.00 6.41 -28.53
CA SER A 61 22.73 7.14 -29.57
C SER A 61 22.85 6.38 -30.89
N THR A 62 22.59 5.08 -30.90
CA THR A 62 22.65 4.22 -32.09
C THR A 62 21.26 3.78 -32.53
N TYR A 63 21.09 3.53 -33.82
CA TYR A 63 19.88 2.95 -34.38
C TYR A 63 20.15 2.11 -35.63
N ILE A 64 19.24 1.19 -35.93
CA ILE A 64 19.23 0.42 -37.17
C ILE A 64 18.07 0.87 -38.04
N GLU A 65 18.26 0.93 -39.35
CA GLU A 65 17.18 1.11 -40.32
C GLU A 65 16.42 -0.20 -40.52
N GLN A 66 15.10 -0.13 -40.48
CA GLN A 66 14.25 -1.33 -40.60
C GLN A 66 14.34 -1.98 -41.98
N THR A 67 14.66 -1.22 -43.03
CA THR A 67 14.96 -1.75 -44.36
C THR A 67 16.20 -2.65 -44.35
N GLU A 68 17.28 -2.23 -43.70
CA GLU A 68 18.49 -3.05 -43.55
C GLU A 68 18.21 -4.27 -42.66
N LEU A 69 17.37 -4.13 -41.64
CA LEU A 69 16.95 -5.26 -40.81
C LEU A 69 16.08 -6.27 -41.57
N GLU A 70 15.26 -5.83 -42.54
CA GLU A 70 14.50 -6.73 -43.43
C GLU A 70 15.45 -7.61 -44.26
N GLU A 71 16.47 -6.99 -44.87
CA GLU A 71 17.51 -7.67 -45.64
C GLU A 71 18.31 -8.64 -44.77
N HIS A 72 18.80 -8.18 -43.61
CA HIS A 72 19.55 -9.00 -42.66
C HIS A 72 18.74 -10.18 -42.12
N SER A 73 17.43 -10.01 -41.95
CA SER A 73 16.52 -11.05 -41.46
C SER A 73 16.01 -11.99 -42.57
N GLY A 74 16.35 -11.74 -43.84
CA GLY A 74 15.91 -12.52 -44.99
C GLY A 74 14.39 -12.48 -45.20
N VAL A 75 13.74 -11.35 -44.90
CA VAL A 75 12.29 -11.18 -45.07
C VAL A 75 11.95 -10.29 -46.27
N PRO A 76 10.74 -10.39 -46.85
CA PRO A 76 10.35 -9.53 -47.96
C PRO A 76 10.39 -8.04 -47.60
N ALA A 77 10.83 -7.22 -48.55
CA ALA A 77 10.81 -5.76 -48.43
C ALA A 77 9.41 -5.26 -48.06
N GLY A 78 9.34 -4.32 -47.12
CA GLY A 78 8.08 -3.78 -46.62
C GLY A 78 7.49 -4.54 -45.42
N LYS A 79 8.01 -5.70 -45.03
CA LYS A 79 7.45 -6.47 -43.90
C LYS A 79 7.47 -5.69 -42.58
N TYR A 80 8.55 -4.95 -42.31
CA TYR A 80 8.72 -4.14 -41.11
C TYR A 80 8.33 -2.69 -41.39
N THR A 81 8.80 -2.11 -42.50
CA THR A 81 8.55 -0.70 -42.85
C THR A 81 7.08 -0.40 -43.16
N ILE A 82 6.39 -1.30 -43.86
CA ILE A 82 4.96 -1.15 -44.18
C ILE A 82 4.11 -1.99 -43.24
N GLY A 83 4.51 -3.24 -43.00
CA GLY A 83 3.74 -4.22 -42.21
C GLY A 83 3.68 -3.87 -40.72
N LEU A 84 4.81 -3.47 -40.11
CA LEU A 84 4.85 -2.95 -38.74
C LEU A 84 4.75 -1.42 -38.69
N GLY A 85 5.08 -0.74 -39.79
CA GLY A 85 5.10 0.72 -39.84
C GLY A 85 6.32 1.33 -39.15
N GLN A 86 7.43 0.60 -39.05
CA GLN A 86 8.64 1.05 -38.37
C GLN A 86 9.73 1.45 -39.36
N ASP A 87 10.37 2.59 -39.13
CA ASP A 87 11.43 3.13 -39.98
C ASP A 87 12.82 2.81 -39.37
N GLY A 88 12.95 2.84 -38.04
CA GLY A 88 14.19 2.54 -37.35
C GLY A 88 13.99 1.95 -35.94
N LEU A 89 15.07 1.46 -35.36
CA LEU A 89 15.07 0.77 -34.07
C LEU A 89 16.30 1.17 -33.26
N GLY A 90 16.09 1.82 -32.11
CA GLY A 90 17.14 2.12 -31.13
C GLY A 90 17.30 0.95 -30.15
N PHE A 91 18.51 0.68 -29.69
CA PHE A 91 18.79 -0.42 -28.78
C PHE A 91 19.94 -0.09 -27.83
N CYS A 92 19.97 -0.77 -26.69
CA CYS A 92 21.04 -0.67 -25.71
C CYS A 92 21.93 -1.91 -25.77
N GLY A 93 23.23 -1.71 -25.55
CA GLY A 93 24.16 -2.78 -25.20
C GLY A 93 24.10 -3.13 -23.71
N ASP A 94 25.18 -3.63 -23.13
CA ASP A 94 25.29 -3.90 -21.68
C ASP A 94 25.85 -2.71 -20.88
N ALA A 95 26.37 -1.67 -21.56
CA ALA A 95 26.80 -0.42 -20.93
C ALA A 95 25.63 0.48 -20.50
N GLU A 96 24.41 0.24 -21.00
CA GLU A 96 23.20 0.95 -20.61
C GLU A 96 22.16 -0.02 -20.03
N ASP A 97 21.59 0.35 -18.88
CA ASP A 97 20.51 -0.37 -18.22
C ASP A 97 19.38 0.60 -17.82
N VAL A 98 18.26 0.06 -17.32
CA VAL A 98 17.10 0.89 -16.96
C VAL A 98 17.44 2.02 -15.98
N ASN A 99 18.39 1.81 -15.07
CA ASN A 99 18.80 2.84 -14.11
C ASN A 99 19.62 3.93 -14.80
N SER A 100 20.51 3.56 -15.72
CA SER A 100 21.31 4.53 -16.47
C SER A 100 20.43 5.37 -17.42
N LEU A 101 19.43 4.75 -18.07
CA LEU A 101 18.42 5.48 -18.85
C LEU A 101 17.64 6.48 -17.97
N ALA A 102 17.19 6.03 -16.79
CA ALA A 102 16.42 6.83 -15.86
C ALA A 102 17.25 7.99 -15.25
N LEU A 103 18.49 7.73 -14.84
CA LEU A 103 19.43 8.74 -14.34
C LEU A 103 19.67 9.82 -15.41
N THR A 104 19.88 9.42 -16.65
CA THR A 104 20.13 10.34 -17.77
C THR A 104 18.96 11.28 -18.00
N VAL A 105 17.74 10.73 -18.10
CA VAL A 105 16.57 11.55 -18.44
C VAL A 105 16.16 12.47 -17.29
N VAL A 106 16.28 12.03 -16.04
CA VAL A 106 15.97 12.87 -14.86
C VAL A 106 16.99 13.99 -14.73
N HIS A 107 18.28 13.70 -14.82
CA HIS A 107 19.32 14.73 -14.74
C HIS A 107 19.14 15.77 -15.86
N SER A 108 18.90 15.32 -17.10
CA SER A 108 18.61 16.21 -18.24
C SER A 108 17.39 17.11 -17.99
N LEU A 109 16.33 16.57 -17.38
CA LEU A 109 15.13 17.36 -17.02
C LEU A 109 15.46 18.43 -15.97
N LEU A 110 16.20 18.08 -14.92
CA LEU A 110 16.60 19.03 -13.88
C LEU A 110 17.44 20.17 -14.46
N GLU A 111 18.42 19.86 -15.32
CA GLU A 111 19.28 20.86 -15.96
C GLU A 111 18.51 21.77 -16.92
N LYS A 112 17.75 21.20 -17.87
CA LYS A 112 17.10 21.97 -18.95
C LYS A 112 15.98 22.90 -18.46
N TYR A 113 15.30 22.51 -17.38
CA TYR A 113 14.23 23.32 -16.78
C TYR A 113 14.69 24.04 -15.50
N ASN A 114 15.97 23.94 -15.17
CA ASN A 114 16.61 24.55 -14.00
C ASN A 114 15.86 24.20 -12.70
N ILE A 115 15.49 22.93 -12.49
CA ILE A 115 14.77 22.46 -11.30
C ILE A 115 15.76 22.20 -10.18
N ASP A 116 15.57 22.86 -9.04
CA ASP A 116 16.37 22.56 -7.85
C ASP A 116 15.92 21.21 -7.28
N PRO A 117 16.83 20.26 -6.97
CA PRO A 117 16.46 18.97 -6.39
C PRO A 117 15.61 19.08 -5.12
N SER A 118 15.69 20.16 -4.35
CA SER A 118 14.86 20.43 -3.18
C SER A 118 13.40 20.76 -3.52
N GLU A 119 13.10 21.22 -4.74
CA GLU A 119 11.75 21.49 -5.26
C GLU A 119 10.97 20.20 -5.60
N VAL A 120 11.52 19.01 -5.36
CA VAL A 120 10.89 17.72 -5.70
C VAL A 120 10.43 17.01 -4.42
N GLY A 121 9.13 16.72 -4.32
CA GLY A 121 8.50 16.03 -3.18
C GLY A 121 8.07 14.59 -3.49
N ARG A 122 7.99 14.23 -4.78
CA ARG A 122 7.69 12.86 -5.23
C ARG A 122 8.52 12.48 -6.45
N LEU A 123 9.02 11.26 -6.47
CA LEU A 123 9.74 10.64 -7.58
C LEU A 123 9.27 9.20 -7.74
N GLU A 124 8.67 8.88 -8.89
CA GLU A 124 8.07 7.57 -9.13
C GLU A 124 8.46 7.03 -10.50
N VAL A 125 8.77 5.73 -10.58
CA VAL A 125 9.33 5.10 -11.79
C VAL A 125 8.39 4.03 -12.31
N GLY A 126 7.93 4.14 -13.55
CA GLY A 126 7.24 3.07 -14.27
C GLY A 126 8.19 2.30 -15.19
N THR A 127 8.33 1.00 -14.97
CA THR A 127 9.18 0.14 -15.82
C THR A 127 8.74 -1.32 -15.76
N GLU A 128 9.04 -2.08 -16.80
CA GLU A 128 8.98 -3.54 -16.83
C GLU A 128 10.36 -4.20 -17.11
N THR A 129 11.43 -3.41 -17.19
CA THR A 129 12.83 -3.85 -17.25
C THR A 129 13.41 -3.88 -15.84
N LEU A 130 13.26 -5.00 -15.13
CA LEU A 130 13.75 -5.16 -13.76
C LEU A 130 15.20 -5.66 -13.72
N VAL A 131 16.08 -4.89 -13.07
CA VAL A 131 17.46 -5.31 -12.77
C VAL A 131 17.65 -5.81 -11.34
N ASP A 132 16.66 -5.58 -10.47
CA ASP A 132 16.58 -6.08 -9.10
C ASP A 132 15.09 -6.37 -8.76
N LYS A 133 14.84 -7.39 -7.95
CA LYS A 133 13.48 -7.84 -7.60
C LYS A 133 12.90 -7.12 -6.38
N SER A 134 13.73 -6.41 -5.61
CA SER A 134 13.36 -5.71 -4.38
C SER A 134 13.77 -4.25 -4.41
N LYS A 135 15.02 -3.95 -4.78
CA LYS A 135 15.52 -2.57 -4.84
C LYS A 135 14.94 -1.85 -6.06
N SER A 136 14.14 -0.82 -5.80
CA SER A 136 13.52 -0.02 -6.85
C SER A 136 14.53 0.86 -7.59
N THR A 137 14.34 1.06 -8.90
CA THR A 137 15.08 2.07 -9.69
C THR A 137 14.97 3.46 -9.08
N LYS A 138 13.82 3.81 -8.48
CA LYS A 138 13.62 5.06 -7.72
C LYS A 138 14.73 5.29 -6.71
N THR A 139 15.14 4.27 -5.95
CA THR A 139 16.19 4.43 -4.93
C THR A 139 17.58 4.66 -5.52
N VAL A 140 17.84 4.27 -6.78
CA VAL A 140 19.08 4.63 -7.49
C VAL A 140 19.04 6.10 -7.91
N LEU A 141 17.88 6.58 -8.37
CA LEU A 141 17.71 7.98 -8.75
C LEU A 141 17.87 8.97 -7.59
N MET A 142 17.74 8.51 -6.34
CA MET A 142 17.98 9.35 -5.17
C MET A 142 19.42 9.91 -5.11
N ASP A 143 20.38 9.32 -5.83
CA ASP A 143 21.74 9.86 -5.99
C ASP A 143 21.75 11.25 -6.65
N LEU A 144 20.69 11.62 -7.40
CA LEU A 144 20.51 12.94 -8.00
C LEU A 144 19.92 13.99 -7.05
N PHE A 145 19.56 13.60 -5.82
CA PHE A 145 18.87 14.47 -4.84
C PHE A 145 19.66 14.59 -3.53
N PRO A 146 20.93 15.03 -3.57
CA PRO A 146 21.73 15.16 -2.35
C PRO A 146 21.08 16.17 -1.40
N GLY A 147 20.91 15.77 -0.13
CA GLY A 147 20.28 16.60 0.90
C GLY A 147 18.74 16.61 0.90
N ASN A 148 18.08 16.18 -0.18
CA ASN A 148 16.62 16.01 -0.21
C ASN A 148 16.24 14.53 -0.18
N THR A 149 16.06 13.99 1.03
CA THR A 149 15.68 12.57 1.24
C THR A 149 14.18 12.38 1.45
N ASN A 150 13.43 13.46 1.69
CA ASN A 150 11.98 13.43 1.87
C ASN A 150 11.26 13.49 0.51
N ILE A 151 11.37 12.41 -0.27
CA ILE A 151 10.76 12.28 -1.60
C ILE A 151 9.95 10.99 -1.66
N GLU A 152 8.63 11.10 -1.79
CA GLU A 152 7.71 9.97 -1.92
C GLU A 152 7.89 9.21 -3.25
N GLY A 153 7.24 8.04 -3.38
CA GLY A 153 7.18 7.24 -4.61
C GLY A 153 8.16 6.06 -4.63
N ALA A 154 7.88 5.12 -5.53
CA ALA A 154 8.62 3.87 -5.70
C ALA A 154 8.66 3.46 -7.18
N THR A 155 9.01 2.20 -7.48
CA THR A 155 8.87 1.65 -8.82
C THR A 155 7.53 0.93 -8.96
N VAL A 156 6.78 1.24 -10.03
CA VAL A 156 5.48 0.65 -10.37
C VAL A 156 5.65 -0.22 -11.61
N VAL A 157 5.15 -1.47 -11.53
CA VAL A 157 5.36 -2.49 -12.56
C VAL A 157 4.01 -3.06 -13.00
N ASN A 158 3.67 -2.87 -14.28
CA ASN A 158 2.68 -3.66 -15.01
C ASN A 158 2.93 -3.47 -16.51
N ALA A 159 3.82 -4.27 -17.11
CA ALA A 159 4.19 -4.16 -18.52
C ALA A 159 4.39 -2.68 -18.96
N CYS A 160 3.91 -2.34 -20.15
CA CYS A 160 3.98 -0.98 -20.71
C CYS A 160 3.05 0.04 -20.02
N TYR A 161 2.29 -0.34 -18.99
CA TYR A 161 1.36 0.55 -18.28
C TYR A 161 2.01 1.26 -17.07
N GLY A 162 3.14 0.76 -16.57
CA GLY A 162 3.77 1.25 -15.32
C GLY A 162 3.98 2.76 -15.28
N GLY A 163 4.38 3.38 -16.40
CA GLY A 163 4.59 4.83 -16.49
C GLY A 163 3.29 5.63 -16.37
N THR A 164 2.19 5.15 -16.94
CA THR A 164 0.86 5.77 -16.77
C THR A 164 0.35 5.61 -15.35
N ALA A 165 0.57 4.45 -14.72
CA ALA A 165 0.24 4.27 -13.31
C ALA A 165 0.99 5.28 -12.42
N ALA A 166 2.30 5.44 -12.62
CA ALA A 166 3.11 6.44 -11.92
C ALA A 166 2.64 7.88 -12.21
N LEU A 167 2.26 8.21 -13.45
CA LEU A 167 1.72 9.52 -13.79
C LEU A 167 0.39 9.82 -13.08
N LEU A 168 -0.53 8.84 -13.08
CA LEU A 168 -1.79 8.98 -12.38
C LEU A 168 -1.56 9.14 -10.86
N ASN A 169 -0.64 8.37 -10.28
CA ASN A 169 -0.25 8.52 -8.87
C ASN A 169 0.30 9.93 -8.59
N ALA A 170 1.13 10.49 -9.47
CA ALA A 170 1.65 11.84 -9.34
C ALA A 170 0.56 12.92 -9.46
N PHE A 171 -0.37 12.81 -10.43
CA PHE A 171 -1.52 13.72 -10.49
C PHE A 171 -2.36 13.68 -9.21
N MET A 172 -2.68 12.47 -8.73
CA MET A 172 -3.44 12.32 -7.50
C MET A 172 -2.68 12.85 -6.29
N TRP A 173 -1.36 12.65 -6.22
CA TRP A 173 -0.53 13.18 -5.13
C TRP A 173 -0.55 14.72 -5.12
N VAL A 174 -0.37 15.39 -6.27
CA VAL A 174 -0.44 16.87 -6.38
C VAL A 174 -1.85 17.41 -6.05
N GLU A 175 -2.90 16.66 -6.36
CA GLU A 175 -4.27 17.00 -6.03
C GLU A 175 -4.62 16.76 -4.56
N SER A 176 -3.93 15.81 -3.92
CA SER A 176 -4.18 15.35 -2.55
C SER A 176 -3.77 16.35 -1.48
N ASP A 177 -4.24 16.11 -0.27
CA ASP A 177 -3.86 16.88 0.91
C ASP A 177 -2.46 16.51 1.44
N GLY A 178 -1.89 15.40 0.95
CA GLY A 178 -0.49 15.01 1.19
C GLY A 178 0.51 15.79 0.33
N TRP A 179 0.04 16.63 -0.60
CA TRP A 179 0.91 17.47 -1.41
C TRP A 179 1.59 18.55 -0.55
N ASP A 180 2.91 18.61 -0.62
CA ASP A 180 3.74 19.54 0.15
C ASP A 180 4.14 20.80 -0.65
N GLY A 181 3.49 21.03 -1.80
CA GLY A 181 3.76 22.15 -2.69
C GLY A 181 4.89 21.92 -3.69
N ARG A 182 5.66 20.83 -3.56
CA ARG A 182 6.80 20.50 -4.44
C ARG A 182 6.37 19.74 -5.69
N TYR A 183 7.23 19.69 -6.69
CA TYR A 183 6.95 18.96 -7.93
C TYR A 183 6.99 17.45 -7.70
N ALA A 184 6.26 16.73 -8.56
CA ALA A 184 6.44 15.30 -8.75
C ALA A 184 7.21 15.05 -10.06
N ILE A 185 8.16 14.13 -10.03
CA ILE A 185 8.84 13.61 -11.22
C ILE A 185 8.37 12.17 -11.45
N VAL A 186 7.87 11.91 -12.65
CA VAL A 186 7.50 10.57 -13.11
C VAL A 186 8.50 10.14 -14.16
N VAL A 187 9.07 8.96 -14.02
CA VAL A 187 10.05 8.41 -14.98
C VAL A 187 9.48 7.14 -15.57
N ALA A 188 9.33 7.08 -16.89
CA ALA A 188 9.03 5.85 -17.60
C ALA A 188 10.29 5.43 -18.36
N ALA A 189 10.83 4.23 -18.12
CA ALA A 189 12.10 3.81 -18.70
C ALA A 189 12.11 2.30 -18.97
N ASP A 190 12.53 1.89 -20.16
CA ASP A 190 12.59 0.47 -20.52
C ASP A 190 13.58 0.18 -21.64
N ILE A 191 14.00 -1.08 -21.66
CA ILE A 191 14.72 -1.74 -22.75
C ILE A 191 13.85 -2.91 -23.21
N ALA A 192 13.21 -2.75 -24.36
CA ALA A 192 12.38 -3.77 -24.97
C ALA A 192 13.24 -4.69 -25.85
N ALA A 193 13.62 -5.83 -25.29
CA ALA A 193 14.44 -6.84 -25.96
C ALA A 193 13.64 -8.11 -26.24
N TYR A 194 13.77 -8.63 -27.47
CA TYR A 194 13.10 -9.87 -27.90
C TYR A 194 14.10 -10.87 -28.50
N ALA A 195 13.81 -12.16 -28.30
CA ALA A 195 14.55 -13.25 -28.92
C ALA A 195 14.49 -13.20 -30.46
N ARG A 196 15.37 -13.96 -31.15
CA ARG A 196 15.30 -14.12 -32.62
C ARG A 196 13.89 -14.56 -33.02
N GLY A 197 13.26 -13.85 -33.96
CA GLY A 197 11.91 -14.16 -34.42
C GLY A 197 11.11 -12.92 -34.83
N GLY A 198 9.81 -13.11 -35.07
CA GLY A 198 8.93 -12.06 -35.61
C GLY A 198 8.71 -10.84 -34.71
N ALA A 199 9.01 -10.94 -33.41
CA ALA A 199 8.89 -9.84 -32.45
C ALA A 199 10.18 -9.00 -32.32
N ARG A 200 11.34 -9.51 -32.76
CA ARG A 200 12.60 -8.75 -32.68
C ARG A 200 12.55 -7.37 -33.36
N PRO A 201 11.94 -7.20 -34.54
CA PRO A 201 11.85 -5.90 -35.21
C PRO A 201 10.97 -4.88 -34.47
N THR A 202 10.25 -5.29 -33.40
CA THR A 202 9.49 -4.38 -32.52
C THR A 202 10.26 -4.06 -31.23
N SER A 203 11.55 -4.40 -31.13
CA SER A 203 12.40 -3.98 -30.02
C SER A 203 12.56 -2.45 -30.00
N GLY A 204 13.10 -1.92 -28.91
CA GLY A 204 13.36 -0.50 -28.73
C GLY A 204 13.91 -0.21 -27.34
N ALA A 205 14.42 0.99 -27.11
CA ALA A 205 14.84 1.41 -25.78
C ALA A 205 14.74 2.92 -25.61
N GLY A 206 14.43 3.37 -24.41
CA GLY A 206 14.37 4.79 -24.08
C GLY A 206 13.75 5.06 -22.72
N ALA A 207 13.83 6.32 -22.32
CA ALA A 207 13.22 6.82 -21.09
C ALA A 207 12.60 8.20 -21.29
N VAL A 208 11.56 8.50 -20.52
CA VAL A 208 10.89 9.80 -20.49
C VAL A 208 10.72 10.21 -19.04
N ALA A 209 11.13 11.44 -18.70
CA ALA A 209 10.83 12.07 -17.42
C ALA A 209 9.74 13.13 -17.62
N VAL A 210 8.75 13.14 -16.74
CA VAL A 210 7.60 14.04 -16.76
C VAL A 210 7.55 14.78 -15.43
N LEU A 211 7.62 16.11 -15.46
CA LEU A 211 7.44 16.96 -14.30
C LEU A 211 5.96 17.30 -14.15
N VAL A 212 5.42 17.10 -12.95
CA VAL A 212 4.00 17.26 -12.63
C VAL A 212 3.83 18.29 -11.52
N GLY A 213 2.84 19.16 -11.67
CA GLY A 213 2.49 20.18 -10.67
C GLY A 213 1.20 20.92 -11.05
N ARG A 214 0.91 22.01 -10.33
CA ARG A 214 -0.22 22.90 -10.59
C ARG A 214 0.08 23.91 -11.69
N ASP A 215 -0.98 24.50 -12.25
CA ASP A 215 -0.92 25.50 -13.33
C ASP A 215 -0.21 25.03 -14.60
N ALA A 216 -0.26 23.73 -14.85
CA ALA A 216 0.47 23.07 -15.92
C ALA A 216 -0.07 23.38 -17.34
N PRO A 217 0.77 23.66 -18.36
CA PRO A 217 0.30 23.90 -19.73
C PRO A 217 -0.48 22.73 -20.34
N LEU A 218 -0.27 21.50 -19.84
CA LEU A 218 -1.07 20.32 -20.19
C LEU A 218 -1.79 19.79 -18.96
N THR A 219 -3.06 20.16 -18.80
CA THR A 219 -3.85 19.78 -17.63
C THR A 219 -4.62 18.49 -17.78
N PHE A 220 -4.73 17.79 -16.66
CA PHE A 220 -5.46 16.56 -16.51
C PHE A 220 -6.70 16.80 -15.65
N ASN A 221 -7.83 16.20 -16.04
CA ASN A 221 -9.03 16.17 -15.21
C ASN A 221 -9.32 14.71 -14.81
N PRO A 222 -9.34 14.37 -13.51
CA PRO A 222 -9.57 13.01 -13.04
C PRO A 222 -10.91 12.42 -13.47
N LYS A 223 -11.91 13.27 -13.78
CA LYS A 223 -13.23 12.84 -14.28
C LYS A 223 -13.22 12.51 -15.77
N GLU A 224 -12.20 12.95 -16.50
CA GLU A 224 -12.03 12.73 -17.94
C GLU A 224 -11.05 11.57 -18.20
N ARG A 225 -11.26 10.43 -17.51
CA ARG A 225 -10.47 9.20 -17.65
C ARG A 225 -11.32 7.93 -17.53
N ALA A 226 -10.95 6.87 -18.24
CA ALA A 226 -11.53 5.53 -18.09
C ALA A 226 -10.45 4.45 -18.12
N THR A 227 -10.64 3.40 -17.34
CA THR A 227 -9.66 2.33 -17.13
C THR A 227 -10.31 0.97 -17.36
N HIS A 228 -9.55 0.08 -17.98
CA HIS A 228 -9.85 -1.34 -18.16
C HIS A 228 -8.78 -2.16 -17.43
N ALA A 229 -9.21 -3.24 -16.79
CA ALA A 229 -8.33 -4.21 -16.15
C ALA A 229 -8.88 -5.62 -16.38
N ALA A 230 -8.00 -6.53 -16.77
CA ALA A 230 -8.33 -7.93 -17.00
C ALA A 230 -7.16 -8.82 -16.55
N ASN A 231 -7.43 -10.11 -16.32
CA ASN A 231 -6.41 -11.14 -16.09
C ASN A 231 -6.23 -11.96 -17.38
N VAL A 232 -5.14 -11.73 -18.10
CA VAL A 232 -4.84 -12.35 -19.40
C VAL A 232 -3.33 -12.64 -19.53
N TRP A 233 -2.99 -13.62 -20.36
CA TRP A 233 -1.61 -14.09 -20.56
C TRP A 233 -1.12 -13.78 -21.98
N ASP A 234 -1.36 -12.57 -22.45
CA ASP A 234 -1.04 -12.14 -23.81
C ASP A 234 0.46 -11.84 -24.02
N PHE A 235 1.09 -11.23 -23.02
CA PHE A 235 2.53 -11.00 -22.92
C PHE A 235 2.93 -10.96 -21.44
N PHE A 236 3.97 -11.72 -21.08
CA PHE A 236 4.45 -11.81 -19.69
C PHE A 236 5.91 -12.30 -19.61
N LYS A 237 6.59 -12.04 -18.49
CA LYS A 237 8.01 -12.39 -18.26
C LYS A 237 8.15 -13.31 -17.03
N PRO A 238 7.82 -14.61 -17.14
CA PRO A 238 7.84 -15.54 -16.01
C PRO A 238 9.24 -16.06 -15.70
N ASP A 239 10.12 -16.12 -16.69
CA ASP A 239 11.48 -16.63 -16.58
C ASP A 239 12.45 -15.47 -16.32
N HIS A 240 12.91 -15.35 -15.08
CA HIS A 240 13.87 -14.32 -14.68
C HIS A 240 15.31 -14.59 -15.12
N THR A 241 15.60 -15.75 -15.72
CA THR A 241 16.95 -16.11 -16.23
C THR A 241 17.24 -15.57 -17.63
N VAL A 242 16.23 -14.97 -18.27
CA VAL A 242 16.34 -14.28 -19.56
C VAL A 242 15.58 -12.96 -19.52
N GLU A 243 15.98 -12.00 -20.35
CA GLU A 243 15.29 -10.71 -20.48
C GLU A 243 14.04 -10.81 -21.37
N TYR A 244 13.93 -11.87 -22.17
CA TYR A 244 12.92 -12.00 -23.21
C TYR A 244 11.55 -12.41 -22.64
N PRO A 245 10.45 -11.79 -23.12
CA PRO A 245 9.10 -12.15 -22.73
C PRO A 245 8.59 -13.41 -23.43
N THR A 246 7.61 -14.06 -22.79
CA THR A 246 6.68 -14.97 -23.45
C THR A 246 5.54 -14.16 -24.07
N VAL A 247 5.26 -14.36 -25.35
CA VAL A 247 4.29 -13.56 -26.11
C VAL A 247 3.42 -14.43 -26.99
N ASP A 248 2.10 -14.27 -26.85
CA ASP A 248 1.13 -14.66 -27.86
C ASP A 248 0.78 -13.43 -28.71
N GLY A 249 1.37 -13.34 -29.90
CA GLY A 249 1.22 -12.19 -30.80
C GLY A 249 -0.20 -11.99 -31.34
N LYS A 250 -1.03 -13.05 -31.38
CA LYS A 250 -2.43 -12.96 -31.81
C LYS A 250 -3.29 -12.51 -30.63
N LEU A 251 -3.10 -13.13 -29.47
CA LEU A 251 -3.85 -12.79 -28.25
C LEU A 251 -3.57 -11.34 -27.82
N SER A 252 -2.32 -10.89 -27.85
CA SER A 252 -1.95 -9.51 -27.50
C SER A 252 -2.66 -8.45 -28.35
N GLN A 253 -2.85 -8.69 -29.65
CA GLN A 253 -3.64 -7.78 -30.50
C GLN A 253 -5.12 -7.78 -30.09
N VAL A 254 -5.69 -8.95 -29.79
CA VAL A 254 -7.09 -9.07 -29.34
C VAL A 254 -7.28 -8.35 -28.01
N CYS A 255 -6.42 -8.59 -27.02
CA CYS A 255 -6.48 -7.95 -25.71
C CYS A 255 -6.31 -6.43 -25.81
N TYR A 256 -5.41 -5.95 -26.68
CA TYR A 256 -5.25 -4.52 -26.95
C TYR A 256 -6.55 -3.90 -27.49
N TYR A 257 -7.21 -4.54 -28.47
CA TYR A 257 -8.49 -4.03 -29.00
C TYR A 257 -9.62 -4.10 -27.98
N GLN A 258 -9.74 -5.19 -27.23
CA GLN A 258 -10.76 -5.31 -26.18
C GLN A 258 -10.61 -4.20 -25.13
N ALA A 259 -9.37 -3.97 -24.67
CA ALA A 259 -9.08 -2.91 -23.72
C ALA A 259 -9.38 -1.52 -24.31
N LEU A 260 -8.97 -1.27 -25.56
CA LEU A 260 -9.27 -0.02 -26.27
C LEU A 260 -10.77 0.24 -26.38
N GLU A 261 -11.54 -0.77 -26.77
CA GLU A 261 -12.98 -0.66 -26.96
C GLU A 261 -13.70 -0.38 -25.63
N ASP A 262 -13.33 -1.09 -24.57
CA ASP A 262 -13.93 -0.87 -23.25
C ASP A 262 -13.58 0.53 -22.71
N VAL A 263 -12.31 0.94 -22.75
CA VAL A 263 -11.94 2.27 -22.23
C VAL A 263 -12.49 3.40 -23.09
N TYR A 264 -12.52 3.28 -24.42
CA TYR A 264 -13.01 4.34 -25.28
C TYR A 264 -14.51 4.58 -25.08
N THR A 265 -15.30 3.50 -24.97
CA THR A 265 -16.74 3.60 -24.68
C THR A 265 -16.98 4.35 -23.37
N ARG A 266 -16.36 3.88 -22.28
CA ARG A 266 -16.48 4.50 -20.94
C ARG A 266 -15.94 5.92 -20.91
N PHE A 267 -14.87 6.20 -21.65
CA PHE A 267 -14.27 7.53 -21.74
C PHE A 267 -15.22 8.51 -22.41
N CYS A 268 -15.79 8.18 -23.57
CA CYS A 268 -16.77 9.02 -24.25
C CYS A 268 -18.01 9.28 -23.40
N ASP A 269 -18.51 8.27 -22.67
CA ASP A 269 -19.65 8.43 -21.77
C ASP A 269 -19.34 9.41 -20.62
N LYS A 270 -18.17 9.27 -19.97
CA LYS A 270 -17.72 10.22 -18.93
C LYS A 270 -17.54 11.64 -19.46
N LEU A 271 -17.04 11.81 -20.68
CA LEU A 271 -16.91 13.14 -21.28
C LEU A 271 -18.27 13.80 -21.54
N ALA A 272 -19.27 13.03 -21.96
CA ALA A 272 -20.65 13.50 -22.13
C ALA A 272 -21.25 13.92 -20.77
N GLU A 273 -21.03 13.15 -19.71
CA GLU A 273 -21.46 13.49 -18.35
C GLU A 273 -20.82 14.77 -17.81
N VAL A 274 -19.51 14.96 -18.03
CA VAL A 274 -18.81 16.18 -17.61
C VAL A 274 -19.32 17.40 -18.38
N SER A 275 -19.63 17.24 -19.67
CA SER A 275 -20.10 18.33 -20.53
C SER A 275 -21.55 18.74 -20.23
N SER A 276 -22.43 17.79 -19.93
CA SER A 276 -23.83 18.05 -19.57
C SER A 276 -23.98 18.80 -18.24
N LYS A 277 -23.17 18.45 -17.22
CA LYS A 277 -23.15 19.14 -15.92
C LYS A 277 -22.66 20.60 -15.99
N LYS A 278 -21.83 20.96 -16.99
CA LYS A 278 -21.41 22.36 -17.21
C LYS A 278 -22.51 23.27 -17.78
N LYS A 279 -23.53 22.71 -18.46
CA LYS A 279 -24.64 23.50 -19.05
C LYS A 279 -25.77 23.78 -18.06
N THR A 280 -26.02 22.88 -17.10
CA THR A 280 -27.09 23.03 -16.12
C THR A 280 -26.81 24.15 -15.12
N THR A 281 -25.54 24.43 -14.82
CA THR A 281 -25.12 25.56 -13.97
C THR A 281 -25.18 26.94 -14.66
N THR A 282 -25.21 27.03 -15.99
CA THR A 282 -25.26 28.30 -16.72
C THR A 282 -26.67 28.78 -17.09
N THR A 283 -27.72 27.97 -16.86
CA THR A 283 -29.07 28.25 -17.39
C THR A 283 -30.15 28.50 -16.32
N THR A 284 -29.80 29.15 -15.20
CA THR A 284 -30.80 29.62 -14.21
C THR A 284 -30.82 31.14 -14.08
N SER A 285 -31.30 31.81 -15.12
CA SER A 285 -31.99 33.11 -14.99
C SER A 285 -32.98 33.31 -16.15
N ASN A 286 -34.21 32.80 -15.98
CA ASN A 286 -35.47 33.45 -16.36
C ASN A 286 -36.62 32.44 -16.47
N GLY A 287 -37.78 32.83 -15.94
CA GLY A 287 -39.08 32.35 -16.43
C GLY A 287 -39.77 31.28 -15.58
N ARG A 288 -40.68 31.73 -14.74
CA ARG A 288 -41.65 30.93 -13.98
C ARG A 288 -42.89 30.68 -14.86
N SER A 289 -43.27 29.42 -15.09
CA SER A 289 -44.67 29.07 -15.41
C SER A 289 -44.97 27.61 -15.07
N LYS A 290 -46.07 27.40 -14.34
CA LYS A 290 -46.65 26.11 -13.95
C LYS A 290 -47.34 25.43 -15.13
N GLY A 291 -47.31 24.09 -15.16
CA GLY A 291 -48.22 23.27 -15.98
C GLY A 291 -47.93 21.78 -15.84
N SER A 292 -48.87 21.02 -15.28
CA SER A 292 -48.91 19.57 -15.21
C SER A 292 -49.53 19.01 -16.49
N THR A 293 -48.97 17.92 -17.06
CA THR A 293 -49.69 16.74 -17.60
C THR A 293 -48.73 15.67 -18.14
N SER A 294 -49.18 14.42 -18.06
CA SER A 294 -48.59 13.18 -18.58
C SER A 294 -48.57 13.09 -20.11
N SER A 295 -47.48 12.62 -20.73
CA SER A 295 -47.51 11.91 -22.03
C SER A 295 -46.17 11.22 -22.36
N SER A 296 -46.29 10.05 -23.00
CA SER A 296 -45.35 9.11 -23.63
C SER A 296 -44.00 9.63 -24.18
N PRO A 297 -42.98 8.76 -24.33
CA PRO A 297 -41.64 9.17 -24.75
C PRO A 297 -41.64 9.59 -26.22
N ILE A 298 -41.51 10.89 -26.46
CA ILE A 298 -41.20 11.48 -27.75
C ILE A 298 -39.71 11.23 -28.02
N LYS A 299 -39.40 10.56 -29.14
CA LYS A 299 -38.05 10.48 -29.71
C LYS A 299 -37.58 11.88 -30.09
N ASP A 300 -36.78 12.52 -29.24
CA ASP A 300 -36.20 13.81 -29.54
C ASP A 300 -34.98 13.65 -30.47
N LYS A 301 -34.97 14.42 -31.57
CA LYS A 301 -33.94 14.38 -32.63
C LYS A 301 -32.75 15.32 -32.31
N THR A 302 -32.67 15.85 -31.10
CA THR A 302 -31.73 16.89 -30.67
C THR A 302 -30.45 16.37 -29.99
N ASP A 303 -30.34 15.05 -29.73
CA ASP A 303 -29.20 14.45 -29.00
C ASP A 303 -27.92 14.24 -29.85
N ASP A 304 -27.93 14.47 -31.17
CA ASP A 304 -26.76 14.22 -32.03
C ASP A 304 -25.61 15.23 -31.83
N GLU A 305 -25.86 16.42 -31.27
CA GLU A 305 -24.82 17.44 -31.07
C GLU A 305 -23.90 17.20 -29.84
N HIS A 306 -24.14 16.17 -29.04
CA HIS A 306 -23.47 16.00 -27.73
C HIS A 306 -22.69 14.68 -27.57
N MET A 307 -22.50 13.92 -28.65
CA MET A 307 -21.72 12.68 -28.62
C MET A 307 -20.22 12.95 -28.80
N PHE A 308 -19.40 12.43 -27.88
CA PHE A 308 -17.96 12.35 -28.08
C PHE A 308 -17.63 11.20 -29.03
N THR A 309 -16.90 11.53 -30.08
CA THR A 309 -16.45 10.63 -31.15
C THR A 309 -14.94 10.79 -31.36
N ALA A 310 -14.34 9.99 -32.24
CA ALA A 310 -12.93 10.10 -32.59
C ALA A 310 -12.62 11.49 -33.16
N LYS A 311 -13.61 12.16 -33.77
CA LYS A 311 -13.48 13.51 -34.33
C LYS A 311 -13.58 14.62 -33.29
N SER A 312 -14.03 14.32 -32.06
CA SER A 312 -14.22 15.29 -30.98
C SER A 312 -12.93 15.70 -30.25
N HIS A 313 -11.80 15.07 -30.58
CA HIS A 313 -10.49 15.35 -29.98
C HIS A 313 -9.52 15.90 -31.01
N ASP A 314 -8.74 16.94 -30.68
CA ASP A 314 -7.81 17.55 -31.63
C ASP A 314 -6.66 16.61 -31.98
N TYR A 315 -6.11 15.94 -30.98
CA TYR A 315 -4.98 15.02 -31.14
C TYR A 315 -5.17 13.75 -30.34
N PHE A 316 -4.46 12.71 -30.77
CA PHE A 316 -4.39 11.44 -30.06
C PHE A 316 -2.95 10.98 -29.88
N VAL A 317 -2.71 10.30 -28.76
CA VAL A 317 -1.45 9.61 -28.46
C VAL A 317 -1.80 8.20 -27.98
N PHE A 318 -1.12 7.19 -28.52
CA PHE A 318 -1.34 5.79 -28.15
C PHE A 318 -0.04 5.18 -27.66
N HIS A 319 -0.15 4.17 -26.78
CA HIS A 319 0.93 3.20 -26.64
C HIS A 319 1.18 2.54 -28.00
N ALA A 320 2.41 2.66 -28.49
CA ALA A 320 2.84 2.25 -29.81
C ALA A 320 3.89 1.12 -29.73
N PRO A 321 3.48 -0.15 -29.57
CA PRO A 321 4.40 -1.27 -29.69
C PRO A 321 4.94 -1.38 -31.12
N TYR A 322 4.09 -1.04 -32.10
CA TYR A 322 4.46 -0.73 -33.47
C TYR A 322 3.34 0.08 -34.14
N ASN A 323 3.71 0.91 -35.11
CA ASN A 323 2.83 1.94 -35.65
C ASN A 323 1.65 1.41 -36.46
N LYS A 324 1.77 0.21 -37.05
CA LYS A 324 0.63 -0.43 -37.71
C LYS A 324 -0.49 -0.73 -36.73
N LEU A 325 -0.19 -1.19 -35.50
CA LEU A 325 -1.23 -1.43 -34.49
C LEU A 325 -1.94 -0.14 -34.12
N VAL A 326 -1.19 0.96 -33.97
CA VAL A 326 -1.77 2.29 -33.68
C VAL A 326 -2.70 2.74 -34.82
N GLN A 327 -2.27 2.62 -36.08
CA GLN A 327 -3.11 2.96 -37.23
C GLN A 327 -4.42 2.15 -37.25
N LYS A 328 -4.35 0.84 -36.98
CA LYS A 328 -5.54 -0.02 -36.89
C LYS A 328 -6.44 0.38 -35.72
N SER A 329 -5.84 0.65 -34.55
CA SER A 329 -6.52 1.04 -33.33
C SER A 329 -7.26 2.37 -33.48
N TYR A 330 -6.64 3.34 -34.15
CA TYR A 330 -7.29 4.61 -34.45
C TYR A 330 -8.49 4.43 -35.39
N GLY A 331 -8.34 3.62 -36.46
CA GLY A 331 -9.46 3.26 -37.33
C GLY A 331 -10.59 2.51 -36.59
N ARG A 332 -10.24 1.75 -35.54
CA ARG A 332 -11.21 1.05 -34.70
C ARG A 332 -12.13 2.00 -33.93
N LEU A 333 -11.66 3.19 -33.55
CA LEU A 333 -12.51 4.19 -32.91
C LEU A 333 -13.66 4.63 -33.82
N PHE A 334 -13.40 4.78 -35.12
CA PHE A 334 -14.44 5.12 -36.10
C PHE A 334 -15.47 4.00 -36.25
N PHE A 335 -15.02 2.74 -36.17
CA PHE A 335 -15.94 1.60 -36.16
C PHE A 335 -16.84 1.60 -34.92
N MET A 336 -16.29 1.93 -33.76
CA MET A 336 -17.06 2.04 -32.53
C MET A 336 -18.08 3.17 -32.60
N ASP A 337 -17.68 4.34 -33.10
CA ASP A 337 -18.59 5.47 -33.31
C ASP A 337 -19.74 5.09 -34.26
N ALA A 338 -19.42 4.37 -35.34
CA ALA A 338 -20.40 3.87 -36.29
C ALA A 338 -21.37 2.85 -35.68
N ARG A 339 -20.87 1.88 -34.89
CA ARG A 339 -21.72 0.91 -34.18
C ARG A 339 -22.63 1.58 -33.18
N LYS A 340 -22.10 2.52 -32.37
CA LYS A 340 -22.90 3.28 -31.39
C LYS A 340 -24.01 4.07 -32.09
N ARG A 341 -23.73 4.66 -33.25
CA ARG A 341 -24.74 5.31 -34.10
C ARG A 341 -25.79 4.29 -34.58
N PHE A 342 -25.36 3.18 -35.16
CA PHE A 342 -26.25 2.12 -35.65
C PHE A 342 -27.16 1.55 -34.55
N GLU A 343 -26.63 1.24 -33.38
CA GLU A 343 -27.38 0.73 -32.23
C GLU A 343 -28.46 1.71 -31.74
N ARG A 344 -28.20 3.03 -31.86
CA ARG A 344 -29.14 4.08 -31.44
C ARG A 344 -30.19 4.40 -32.50
N THR A 345 -29.79 4.54 -33.76
CA THR A 345 -30.66 5.07 -34.83
C THR A 345 -31.22 4.00 -35.75
N GLY A 346 -30.62 2.80 -35.77
CA GLY A 346 -30.87 1.77 -36.76
C GLY A 346 -30.31 2.09 -38.16
N ASP A 347 -29.54 3.17 -38.30
CA ASP A 347 -28.97 3.64 -39.57
C ASP A 347 -27.87 2.69 -40.04
N LYS A 348 -28.15 1.97 -41.13
CA LYS A 348 -27.24 1.01 -41.75
C LYS A 348 -26.34 1.66 -42.80
N ASP A 349 -26.68 2.85 -43.28
CA ASP A 349 -26.00 3.49 -44.41
C ASP A 349 -24.86 4.40 -43.91
N ILE A 350 -23.89 3.78 -43.24
CA ILE A 350 -22.68 4.47 -42.76
C ILE A 350 -21.59 4.37 -43.82
N GLU A 351 -21.23 5.52 -44.41
CA GLU A 351 -20.25 5.61 -45.48
C GLU A 351 -18.94 4.85 -45.15
N GLY A 352 -18.53 3.95 -46.04
CA GLY A 352 -17.28 3.21 -45.92
C GLY A 352 -17.30 1.99 -44.98
N ILE A 353 -18.47 1.61 -44.43
CA ILE A 353 -18.64 0.42 -43.59
C ILE A 353 -19.76 -0.44 -44.18
N ASP A 354 -19.48 -1.73 -44.41
CA ASP A 354 -20.51 -2.70 -44.78
C ASP A 354 -21.51 -2.88 -43.62
N PRO A 355 -22.83 -2.73 -43.86
CA PRO A 355 -23.86 -2.93 -42.84
C PRO A 355 -23.77 -4.27 -42.10
N GLU A 356 -23.24 -5.33 -42.72
CA GLU A 356 -23.07 -6.64 -42.08
C GLU A 356 -22.08 -6.60 -40.90
N TRP A 357 -21.07 -5.73 -40.94
CA TRP A 357 -20.11 -5.64 -39.83
C TRP A 357 -20.71 -4.98 -38.58
N LEU A 358 -21.71 -4.11 -38.74
CA LEU A 358 -22.33 -3.39 -37.64
C LEU A 358 -23.16 -4.33 -36.75
N SER A 359 -23.75 -5.38 -37.33
CA SER A 359 -24.56 -6.37 -36.62
C SER A 359 -23.77 -7.58 -36.09
N LYS A 360 -22.54 -7.83 -36.58
CA LYS A 360 -21.70 -8.94 -36.10
C LYS A 360 -21.30 -8.76 -34.62
N PRO A 361 -21.14 -9.85 -33.85
CA PRO A 361 -20.51 -9.79 -32.53
C PRO A 361 -19.12 -9.16 -32.62
N ILE A 362 -18.80 -8.24 -31.70
CA ILE A 362 -17.58 -7.41 -31.80
C ILE A 362 -16.30 -8.25 -31.89
N HIS A 363 -16.26 -9.38 -31.19
CA HIS A 363 -15.09 -10.27 -31.15
C HIS A 363 -14.80 -10.97 -32.48
N GLU A 364 -15.81 -11.20 -33.31
CA GLU A 364 -15.64 -11.79 -34.65
C GLU A 364 -14.97 -10.82 -35.63
N THR A 365 -14.95 -9.52 -35.30
CA THR A 365 -14.45 -8.48 -36.20
C THR A 365 -12.97 -8.16 -35.98
N TYR A 366 -12.30 -8.72 -34.97
CA TYR A 366 -10.89 -8.40 -34.65
C TYR A 366 -9.89 -8.90 -35.70
N THR A 367 -10.23 -9.96 -36.42
CA THR A 367 -9.36 -10.57 -37.43
C THR A 367 -9.86 -10.36 -38.87
N ASP A 368 -10.92 -9.57 -39.07
CA ASP A 368 -11.49 -9.31 -40.39
C ASP A 368 -10.62 -8.28 -41.15
N LYS A 369 -9.89 -8.78 -42.16
CA LYS A 369 -9.00 -7.95 -42.99
C LYS A 369 -9.75 -6.97 -43.89
N GLY A 370 -10.97 -7.31 -44.30
CA GLY A 370 -11.82 -6.45 -45.12
C GLY A 370 -12.29 -5.23 -44.34
N LEU A 371 -12.74 -5.46 -43.10
CA LEU A 371 -13.07 -4.39 -42.17
C LEU A 371 -11.83 -3.54 -41.87
N GLU A 372 -10.71 -4.15 -41.50
CA GLU A 372 -9.46 -3.42 -41.21
C GLU A 372 -9.03 -2.50 -42.38
N GLY A 373 -9.10 -2.99 -43.62
CA GLY A 373 -8.80 -2.20 -44.81
C GLY A 373 -9.74 -1.01 -45.00
N SER A 374 -11.03 -1.20 -44.72
CA SER A 374 -12.05 -0.16 -44.83
C SER A 374 -11.89 0.91 -43.75
N LEU A 375 -11.66 0.50 -42.50
CA LEU A 375 -11.43 1.42 -41.37
C LEU A 375 -10.17 2.28 -41.57
N LYS A 376 -9.10 1.70 -42.13
CA LYS A 376 -7.88 2.45 -42.49
C LYS A 376 -8.15 3.52 -43.54
N LYS A 377 -8.91 3.20 -44.59
CA LYS A 377 -9.26 4.17 -45.65
C LYS A 377 -10.11 5.30 -45.09
N MET A 378 -11.15 4.96 -44.32
CA MET A 378 -12.06 5.92 -43.71
C MET A 378 -11.35 6.86 -42.72
N SER A 379 -10.44 6.34 -41.89
CA SER A 379 -9.74 7.14 -40.88
C SER A 379 -8.48 7.84 -41.40
N ALA A 380 -8.07 7.65 -42.65
CA ALA A 380 -6.75 8.08 -43.16
C ALA A 380 -6.49 9.59 -43.02
N ALA A 381 -7.44 10.43 -43.43
CA ALA A 381 -7.29 11.88 -43.35
C ALA A 381 -7.21 12.38 -41.89
N ASP A 382 -8.02 11.80 -41.01
CA ASP A 382 -8.02 12.11 -39.59
C ASP A 382 -6.77 11.58 -38.88
N TYR A 383 -6.26 10.40 -39.27
CA TYR A 383 -4.99 9.85 -38.75
C TYR A 383 -3.84 10.81 -39.05
N LYS A 384 -3.74 11.28 -40.30
CA LYS A 384 -2.71 12.23 -40.74
C LYS A 384 -2.76 13.53 -39.94
N ARG A 385 -3.96 14.06 -39.71
CA ARG A 385 -4.17 15.33 -39.01
C ARG A 385 -3.98 15.24 -37.50
N ARG A 386 -4.44 14.17 -36.87
CA ARG A 386 -4.65 14.11 -35.41
C ARG A 386 -3.64 13.21 -34.68
N LEU A 387 -2.91 12.35 -35.37
CA LEU A 387 -2.12 11.31 -34.71
C LEU A 387 -0.76 11.02 -35.35
N GLU A 388 -0.56 11.26 -36.66
CA GLU A 388 0.71 10.97 -37.34
C GLU A 388 1.92 11.64 -36.68
N ASP A 389 1.82 12.91 -36.30
CA ASP A 389 2.91 13.65 -35.63
C ASP A 389 3.31 13.01 -34.27
N ALA A 390 2.35 12.45 -33.52
CA ALA A 390 2.63 11.75 -32.26
C ALA A 390 3.40 10.43 -32.49
N ASN A 391 3.21 9.80 -33.65
CA ASN A 391 3.82 8.52 -33.97
C ASN A 391 5.28 8.62 -34.45
N MET A 392 5.71 9.79 -34.94
CA MET A 392 7.00 9.97 -35.62
C MET A 392 8.22 9.49 -34.82
N ALA A 393 8.28 9.76 -33.52
CA ALA A 393 9.39 9.29 -32.70
C ALA A 393 9.39 7.75 -32.56
N SER A 394 8.23 7.15 -32.27
CA SER A 394 8.12 5.69 -32.13
C SER A 394 8.47 4.94 -33.43
N LYS A 395 8.18 5.53 -34.60
CA LYS A 395 8.59 4.97 -35.91
C LYS A 395 10.09 4.82 -36.05
N ARG A 396 10.87 5.69 -35.39
CA ARG A 396 12.33 5.77 -35.53
C ARG A 396 13.09 5.14 -34.36
N VAL A 397 12.41 4.89 -33.25
CA VAL A 397 13.01 4.35 -32.01
C VAL A 397 12.60 2.90 -31.76
N GLY A 398 11.42 2.50 -32.21
CA GLY A 398 10.82 1.21 -31.84
C GLY A 398 10.03 1.28 -30.54
N ASN A 399 9.76 0.14 -29.92
CA ASN A 399 8.94 0.06 -28.71
C ASN A 399 9.78 0.40 -27.47
N THR A 400 9.41 1.44 -26.73
CA THR A 400 10.04 1.81 -25.45
C THR A 400 9.19 1.42 -24.23
N TYR A 401 8.33 0.42 -24.38
CA TYR A 401 7.42 -0.11 -23.34
C TYR A 401 6.71 0.99 -22.55
N ALA A 402 6.97 1.14 -21.24
CA ALA A 402 6.28 2.11 -20.39
C ALA A 402 6.49 3.55 -20.84
N ALA A 403 7.62 3.83 -21.51
CA ALA A 403 7.94 5.14 -22.06
C ALA A 403 7.24 5.43 -23.40
N SER A 404 6.66 4.42 -24.07
CA SER A 404 6.14 4.52 -25.44
C SER A 404 5.05 5.57 -25.61
N VAL A 405 4.06 5.60 -24.70
CA VAL A 405 2.97 6.58 -24.77
C VAL A 405 3.49 8.01 -24.51
N PHE A 406 4.47 8.17 -23.64
CA PHE A 406 5.08 9.48 -23.34
C PHE A 406 6.03 9.94 -24.43
N LEU A 407 6.72 9.02 -25.11
CA LEU A 407 7.51 9.31 -26.31
C LEU A 407 6.60 9.82 -27.43
N GLY A 408 5.40 9.25 -27.56
CA GLY A 408 4.40 9.75 -28.50
C GLY A 408 3.91 11.17 -28.15
N LEU A 409 3.69 11.44 -26.86
CA LEU A 409 3.34 12.78 -26.38
C LEU A 409 4.48 13.78 -26.62
N ALA A 410 5.74 13.39 -26.39
CA ALA A 410 6.91 14.20 -26.67
C ALA A 410 7.03 14.53 -28.17
N SER A 411 6.80 13.55 -29.04
CA SER A 411 6.77 13.73 -30.50
C SER A 411 5.70 14.73 -30.93
N LEU A 412 4.51 14.65 -30.33
CA LEU A 412 3.43 15.61 -30.57
C LEU A 412 3.83 17.02 -30.13
N ILE A 413 4.39 17.17 -28.93
CA ILE A 413 4.82 18.49 -28.40
C ILE A 413 5.94 19.09 -29.26
N ASP A 414 6.96 18.32 -29.60
CA ASP A 414 8.08 18.76 -30.44
C ASP A 414 7.59 19.24 -31.82
N ARG A 415 6.75 18.44 -32.49
CA ARG A 415 6.32 18.73 -33.86
C ARG A 415 5.15 19.71 -33.93
N VAL A 416 4.08 19.48 -33.20
CA VAL A 416 2.85 20.29 -33.24
C VAL A 416 2.98 21.50 -32.33
N GLY A 417 3.51 21.32 -31.13
CA GLY A 417 3.81 22.42 -30.22
C GLY A 417 4.91 23.34 -30.75
N GLY A 418 5.96 22.78 -31.36
CA GLY A 418 7.03 23.56 -32.00
C GLY A 418 6.56 24.40 -33.20
N ARG A 419 5.50 23.96 -33.91
CA ARG A 419 4.83 24.75 -34.96
C ARG A 419 3.86 25.81 -34.41
N GLY A 420 3.53 25.76 -33.12
CA GLY A 420 2.53 26.64 -32.50
C GLY A 420 1.08 26.20 -32.70
N ASP A 421 0.83 24.98 -33.18
CA ASP A 421 -0.52 24.46 -33.45
C ASP A 421 -1.22 23.93 -32.19
N LEU A 422 -0.44 23.58 -31.15
CA LEU A 422 -0.94 23.07 -29.88
C LEU A 422 -1.31 24.24 -28.94
N THR A 423 -2.39 24.93 -29.29
CA THR A 423 -2.87 26.17 -28.64
C THR A 423 -3.89 25.94 -27.51
N HIS A 424 -4.22 26.99 -26.77
CA HIS A 424 -5.20 26.95 -25.68
C HIS A 424 -6.53 26.27 -26.09
N GLY A 425 -7.05 25.40 -25.23
CA GLY A 425 -8.32 24.71 -25.42
C GLY A 425 -8.22 23.42 -26.26
N LYS A 426 -7.11 23.21 -26.98
CA LYS A 426 -6.85 21.97 -27.69
C LYS A 426 -6.83 20.78 -26.74
N SER A 427 -7.34 19.65 -27.21
CA SER A 427 -7.45 18.42 -26.43
C SER A 427 -6.62 17.29 -27.01
N ILE A 428 -5.96 16.54 -26.14
CA ILE A 428 -5.18 15.35 -26.47
C ILE A 428 -5.82 14.16 -25.75
N ALA A 429 -6.32 13.18 -26.50
CA ALA A 429 -6.74 11.90 -25.93
C ALA A 429 -5.54 10.94 -25.89
N VAL A 430 -5.22 10.40 -24.72
CA VAL A 430 -4.08 9.52 -24.51
C VAL A 430 -4.56 8.12 -24.14
N PHE A 431 -4.21 7.11 -24.94
CA PHE A 431 -4.48 5.71 -24.66
C PHE A 431 -3.19 4.99 -24.27
N SER A 432 -3.12 4.51 -23.03
CA SER A 432 -2.02 3.68 -22.53
C SER A 432 -2.51 2.26 -22.30
N TYR A 433 -1.68 1.29 -22.68
CA TYR A 433 -1.95 -0.14 -22.53
C TYR A 433 -0.69 -0.84 -22.02
N GLY A 434 -0.86 -1.83 -21.16
CA GLY A 434 0.16 -2.80 -20.81
C GLY A 434 -0.49 -4.18 -20.66
N SER A 435 0.14 -5.19 -21.26
CA SER A 435 -0.30 -6.58 -21.21
C SER A 435 -0.44 -7.13 -19.79
N GLY A 436 -1.27 -8.17 -19.64
CA GLY A 436 -1.65 -8.75 -18.34
C GLY A 436 -3.12 -8.63 -17.89
N ALA A 437 -3.94 -7.63 -18.21
CA ALA A 437 -3.70 -6.35 -18.87
C ALA A 437 -4.36 -5.18 -18.12
N LEU A 438 -3.70 -4.02 -18.15
CA LEU A 438 -4.22 -2.74 -17.68
C LEU A 438 -4.18 -1.73 -18.83
N ALA A 439 -5.26 -0.97 -18.99
CA ALA A 439 -5.31 0.11 -19.95
C ALA A 439 -6.08 1.31 -19.39
N THR A 440 -5.67 2.52 -19.77
CA THR A 440 -6.39 3.74 -19.44
C THR A 440 -6.40 4.68 -20.63
N MET A 441 -7.58 5.24 -20.92
CA MET A 441 -7.72 6.41 -21.78
C MET A 441 -8.00 7.64 -20.92
N TYR A 442 -7.27 8.73 -21.13
CA TYR A 442 -7.47 9.99 -20.43
C TYR A 442 -7.31 11.20 -21.35
N ARG A 443 -7.90 12.34 -20.95
CA ARG A 443 -7.78 13.59 -21.70
C ARG A 443 -6.79 14.54 -21.05
N LEU A 444 -5.91 15.12 -21.85
CA LEU A 444 -5.15 16.31 -21.52
C LEU A 444 -5.72 17.53 -22.25
N LYS A 445 -5.75 18.68 -21.60
CA LYS A 445 -6.15 19.96 -22.20
C LYS A 445 -5.01 20.95 -22.15
N VAL A 446 -4.79 21.59 -23.29
CA VAL A 446 -3.79 22.62 -23.46
C VAL A 446 -4.30 23.93 -22.87
N ARG A 447 -3.47 24.61 -22.09
CA ARG A 447 -3.73 25.94 -21.56
C ARG A 447 -2.52 26.82 -21.79
N GLU A 448 -2.77 28.13 -21.86
CA GLU A 448 -1.74 29.13 -21.65
C GLU A 448 -1.26 29.05 -20.20
N SER A 449 0.05 28.88 -20.03
CA SER A 449 0.65 28.85 -18.70
C SER A 449 0.83 30.27 -18.18
N ALA A 450 0.59 30.45 -16.88
CA ALA A 450 0.91 31.71 -16.20
C ALA A 450 2.43 31.89 -15.98
N SER A 451 3.21 30.81 -16.10
CA SER A 451 4.66 30.81 -15.90
C SER A 451 5.41 30.78 -17.23
N SER A 452 6.41 31.65 -17.39
CA SER A 452 7.34 31.60 -18.51
C SER A 452 8.29 30.40 -18.46
N ARG A 453 8.48 29.77 -17.28
CA ARG A 453 9.33 28.58 -17.08
C ARG A 453 8.72 27.32 -17.69
N PHE A 454 7.39 27.22 -17.70
CA PHE A 454 6.67 26.01 -18.14
C PHE A 454 5.64 26.38 -19.22
N SER A 455 5.93 26.04 -20.47
CA SER A 455 5.03 26.28 -21.60
C SER A 455 5.24 25.24 -22.70
N ILE A 456 4.26 25.07 -23.60
CA ILE A 456 4.39 24.17 -24.75
C ILE A 456 5.60 24.55 -25.63
N PRO A 457 5.82 25.83 -26.00
CA PRO A 457 7.02 26.21 -26.75
C PRO A 457 8.31 25.89 -26.01
N LYS A 458 8.35 26.08 -24.67
CA LYS A 458 9.54 25.74 -23.88
C LYS A 458 9.81 24.25 -23.86
N MET A 459 8.77 23.42 -23.78
CA MET A 459 8.93 21.97 -23.90
C MET A 459 9.47 21.56 -25.27
N ALA A 460 8.94 22.10 -26.36
CA ALA A 460 9.43 21.81 -27.70
C ALA A 460 10.90 22.22 -27.88
N GLU A 461 11.27 23.41 -27.38
CA GLU A 461 12.66 23.91 -27.40
C GLU A 461 13.61 23.02 -26.58
N ALA A 462 13.18 22.55 -25.41
CA ALA A 462 13.99 21.68 -24.56
C ALA A 462 14.15 20.27 -25.16
N LEU A 463 13.08 19.74 -25.78
CA LEU A 463 13.06 18.41 -26.36
C LEU A 463 13.98 18.29 -27.58
N LYS A 464 13.78 19.15 -28.59
CA LYS A 464 14.40 19.05 -29.93
C LYS A 464 14.47 17.60 -30.42
N LEU A 465 13.34 16.89 -30.29
CA LEU A 465 13.34 15.43 -30.35
C LEU A 465 13.68 14.94 -31.76
N MET A 466 13.08 15.51 -32.80
CA MET A 466 13.37 15.09 -34.17
C MET A 466 14.84 15.33 -34.56
N GLU A 467 15.39 16.50 -34.21
CA GLU A 467 16.81 16.84 -34.43
C GLU A 467 17.74 15.85 -33.73
N ARG A 468 17.46 15.53 -32.46
CA ARG A 468 18.24 14.53 -31.70
C ARG A 468 18.14 13.14 -32.30
N LEU A 469 16.97 12.73 -32.79
CA LEU A 469 16.80 11.45 -33.46
C LEU A 469 17.57 11.38 -34.80
N ASP A 470 17.69 12.51 -35.51
CA ASP A 470 18.52 12.66 -36.72
C ASP A 470 20.03 12.62 -36.41
N SER A 471 20.43 13.03 -35.21
CA SER A 471 21.84 13.03 -34.79
C SER A 471 22.38 11.65 -34.37
N ARG A 472 21.52 10.63 -34.28
CA ARG A 472 21.94 9.27 -33.91
C ARG A 472 22.81 8.63 -34.98
N GLU A 473 23.70 7.74 -34.55
CA GLU A 473 24.53 6.94 -35.43
C GLU A 473 23.73 5.76 -36.01
N LYS A 474 23.64 5.68 -37.35
CA LYS A 474 23.13 4.48 -38.02
C LYS A 474 24.17 3.36 -37.94
N VAL A 475 23.75 2.17 -37.53
CA VAL A 475 24.63 1.00 -37.40
C VAL A 475 24.08 -0.20 -38.15
N HIS A 476 24.97 -1.13 -38.52
CA HIS A 476 24.60 -2.34 -39.24
C HIS A 476 23.75 -3.28 -38.36
N PRO A 477 22.73 -3.99 -38.89
CA PRO A 477 21.87 -4.90 -38.12
C PRO A 477 22.58 -5.95 -37.26
N SER A 478 23.78 -6.38 -37.64
CA SER A 478 24.60 -7.30 -36.83
C SER A 478 24.99 -6.75 -35.45
N GLU A 479 25.00 -5.43 -35.27
CA GLU A 479 25.25 -4.78 -33.97
C GLU A 479 24.11 -5.02 -32.97
N LEU A 480 22.87 -5.18 -33.45
CA LEU A 480 21.75 -5.60 -32.59
C LEU A 480 21.92 -7.05 -32.13
N ASP A 481 22.36 -7.93 -33.03
CA ASP A 481 22.68 -9.31 -32.65
C ASP A 481 23.78 -9.33 -31.57
N HIS A 482 24.85 -8.56 -31.79
CA HIS A 482 25.96 -8.46 -30.83
C HIS A 482 25.51 -7.88 -29.48
N ALA A 483 24.71 -6.81 -29.47
CA ALA A 483 24.20 -6.19 -28.27
C ALA A 483 23.30 -7.15 -27.47
N LEU A 484 22.33 -7.80 -28.13
CA LEU A 484 21.42 -8.73 -27.47
C LEU A 484 22.14 -9.99 -26.96
N GLU A 485 23.14 -10.49 -27.69
CA GLU A 485 23.99 -11.61 -27.24
C GLU A 485 24.84 -11.22 -26.04
N THR A 486 25.40 -10.01 -26.03
CA THR A 486 26.18 -9.48 -24.91
C THR A 486 25.29 -9.28 -23.67
N ARG A 487 24.08 -8.72 -23.84
CA ARG A 487 23.09 -8.60 -22.76
C ARG A 487 22.68 -9.96 -22.21
N ALA A 488 22.37 -10.93 -23.07
CA ALA A 488 22.02 -12.28 -22.65
C ALA A 488 23.18 -12.96 -21.88
N ARG A 489 24.43 -12.68 -22.27
CA ARG A 489 25.62 -13.13 -21.54
C ARG A 489 25.71 -12.45 -20.18
N MET A 490 25.62 -11.13 -20.10
CA MET A 490 25.62 -10.37 -18.84
C MET A 490 24.55 -10.91 -17.88
N HIS A 491 23.32 -11.11 -18.37
CA HIS A 491 22.19 -11.58 -17.57
C HIS A 491 22.42 -12.99 -16.99
N ARG A 492 23.29 -13.81 -17.61
CA ARG A 492 23.64 -15.17 -17.17
C ARG A 492 25.00 -15.29 -16.48
N ALA A 493 25.94 -14.38 -16.72
CA ALA A 493 27.35 -14.50 -16.34
C ALA A 493 27.61 -14.37 -14.82
N GLY A 494 26.63 -13.89 -14.06
CA GLY A 494 26.80 -13.61 -12.63
C GLY A 494 27.59 -12.31 -12.40
N ALA A 495 27.96 -12.06 -11.14
CA ALA A 495 28.79 -10.94 -10.75
C ALA A 495 30.13 -11.43 -10.17
N PRO A 496 31.25 -10.70 -10.32
CA PRO A 496 31.36 -9.36 -10.90
C PRO A 496 31.28 -9.34 -12.44
N TYR A 497 30.90 -8.19 -13.00
CA TYR A 497 30.77 -7.98 -14.45
C TYR A 497 31.24 -6.57 -14.87
N SER A 498 31.84 -6.45 -16.06
CA SER A 498 32.25 -5.17 -16.65
C SER A 498 31.64 -5.04 -18.04
N PRO A 499 30.84 -3.98 -18.30
CA PRO A 499 30.23 -3.77 -19.61
C PRO A 499 31.24 -3.55 -20.73
N VAL A 500 30.86 -3.98 -21.94
CA VAL A 500 31.75 -3.95 -23.11
C VAL A 500 31.15 -3.26 -24.33
N TYR A 501 29.84 -3.05 -24.38
CA TYR A 501 29.16 -2.51 -25.55
C TYR A 501 27.96 -1.59 -25.19
N PRO A 502 27.76 -0.45 -25.88
CA PRO A 502 28.73 0.19 -26.78
C PRO A 502 29.94 0.72 -26.00
N THR A 503 30.99 1.09 -26.71
CA THR A 503 32.09 1.85 -26.09
C THR A 503 31.60 3.22 -25.66
N ILE A 504 32.12 3.74 -24.54
CA ILE A 504 31.65 5.00 -23.91
C ILE A 504 31.68 6.18 -24.90
N GLY A 505 32.67 6.22 -25.80
CA GLY A 505 32.80 7.27 -26.83
C GLY A 505 31.65 7.32 -27.86
N ARG A 506 30.80 6.29 -27.93
CA ARG A 506 29.60 6.26 -28.78
C ARG A 506 28.33 6.74 -28.07
N LEU A 507 28.38 7.00 -26.77
CA LEU A 507 27.22 7.51 -26.03
C LEU A 507 27.07 9.02 -26.21
N PHE A 508 25.85 9.54 -26.11
CA PHE A 508 25.65 10.99 -26.12
C PHE A 508 26.33 11.67 -24.92
N PRO A 509 26.83 12.90 -25.08
CA PRO A 509 27.28 13.72 -23.95
C PRO A 509 26.18 13.85 -22.88
N GLY A 510 26.55 13.70 -21.61
CA GLY A 510 25.61 13.72 -20.48
C GLY A 510 24.91 12.38 -20.19
N THR A 511 25.09 11.34 -21.01
CA THR A 511 24.52 10.00 -20.77
C THR A 511 25.15 9.33 -19.55
N TYR A 512 24.34 8.73 -18.69
CA TYR A 512 24.79 7.79 -17.67
C TYR A 512 24.97 6.39 -18.25
N TYR A 513 26.04 5.72 -17.83
CA TYR A 513 26.36 4.36 -18.23
C TYR A 513 26.81 3.52 -17.03
N LEU A 514 26.66 2.21 -17.14
CA LEU A 514 27.09 1.21 -16.15
C LEU A 514 28.62 1.06 -16.24
N ASN A 515 29.33 1.36 -15.14
CA ASN A 515 30.78 1.11 -15.05
C ASN A 515 31.08 -0.37 -14.83
N GLY A 516 30.25 -1.02 -14.01
CA GLY A 516 30.49 -2.38 -13.54
C GLY A 516 29.51 -2.82 -12.46
N ILE A 517 29.47 -4.14 -12.28
CA ILE A 517 28.75 -4.84 -11.22
C ILE A 517 29.79 -5.55 -10.36
N ASP A 518 29.82 -5.27 -9.06
CA ASP A 518 30.78 -5.91 -8.14
C ASP A 518 30.32 -7.32 -7.71
N SER A 519 31.14 -8.02 -6.91
CA SER A 519 30.80 -9.38 -6.45
C SER A 519 29.56 -9.45 -5.55
N ASN A 520 29.07 -8.32 -5.04
CA ASN A 520 27.85 -8.20 -4.24
C ASN A 520 26.64 -7.74 -5.06
N TRP A 521 26.75 -7.76 -6.40
CA TRP A 521 25.71 -7.30 -7.33
C TRP A 521 25.44 -5.79 -7.29
N ILE A 522 26.35 -5.00 -6.69
CA ILE A 522 26.22 -3.55 -6.62
C ILE A 522 26.63 -2.97 -7.97
N ARG A 523 25.69 -2.27 -8.60
CA ARG A 523 25.90 -1.53 -9.85
C ARG A 523 26.46 -0.15 -9.56
N THR A 524 27.44 0.27 -10.34
CA THR A 524 28.00 1.63 -10.26
C THR A 524 27.87 2.33 -11.60
N TYR A 525 27.58 3.63 -11.57
CA TYR A 525 27.30 4.42 -12.76
C TYR A 525 28.26 5.61 -12.87
N SER A 526 28.55 6.02 -14.11
CA SER A 526 29.26 7.25 -14.45
C SER A 526 28.48 8.03 -15.49
N ARG A 527 28.79 9.32 -15.64
CA ARG A 527 28.19 10.21 -16.65
C ARG A 527 29.22 10.59 -17.69
N VAL A 528 28.86 10.54 -18.97
CA VAL A 528 29.68 11.08 -20.06
C VAL A 528 29.76 12.61 -19.90
N PRO A 529 30.95 13.24 -19.93
CA PRO A 529 31.08 14.68 -19.86
C PRO A 529 30.30 15.40 -20.96
N LEU A 530 29.72 16.57 -20.66
CA LEU A 530 28.92 17.35 -21.61
C LEU A 530 29.74 17.92 -22.78
N ASP A 531 31.05 18.10 -22.59
CA ASP A 531 32.01 18.58 -23.59
C ASP A 531 32.68 17.44 -24.39
N ALA A 532 32.33 16.18 -24.09
CA ALA A 532 32.86 15.04 -24.81
C ALA A 532 32.42 15.07 -26.29
N LYS A 533 33.33 14.72 -27.20
CA LYS A 533 33.01 14.50 -28.62
C LYS A 533 32.73 13.02 -28.84
N MET A 534 31.60 12.72 -29.47
CA MET A 534 31.32 11.35 -29.91
C MET A 534 32.34 10.91 -30.95
N ASP A 535 32.88 9.70 -30.80
CA ASP A 535 33.79 9.09 -31.77
C ASP A 535 33.21 7.76 -32.29
N PRO A 536 32.75 7.72 -33.55
CA PRO A 536 32.25 6.49 -34.17
C PRO A 536 33.28 5.36 -34.23
N ARG A 537 34.59 5.68 -34.14
CA ARG A 537 35.69 4.70 -34.20
C ARG A 537 36.08 4.13 -32.83
N GLY A 538 35.41 4.54 -31.75
CA GLY A 538 35.59 3.97 -30.42
C GLY A 538 36.94 4.28 -29.76
N THR A 539 37.60 5.40 -30.11
CA THR A 539 38.81 5.82 -29.39
C THR A 539 38.44 6.07 -27.92
N PRO A 540 39.16 5.50 -26.93
CA PRO A 540 38.87 5.73 -25.53
C PRO A 540 38.92 7.23 -25.22
N LEU A 541 37.85 7.78 -24.62
CA LEU A 541 37.98 9.04 -23.91
C LEU A 541 39.01 8.84 -22.79
N ALA A 542 39.92 9.81 -22.63
CA ALA A 542 40.91 9.85 -21.55
C ALA A 542 40.23 9.57 -20.18
N PRO A 543 40.95 9.03 -19.18
CA PRO A 543 40.33 8.37 -18.02
C PRO A 543 39.30 9.27 -17.33
N PRO A 544 38.14 8.70 -16.95
CA PRO A 544 36.97 9.46 -16.56
C PRO A 544 37.22 10.28 -15.30
N ILE A 545 36.58 11.46 -15.22
CA ILE A 545 36.24 12.09 -13.94
C ILE A 545 35.29 11.10 -13.26
N VAL A 546 35.85 10.25 -12.40
CA VAL A 546 35.05 9.41 -11.52
C VAL A 546 34.43 10.34 -10.50
N MET A 547 33.14 10.68 -10.66
CA MET A 547 32.34 11.03 -9.49
C MET A 547 32.24 9.76 -8.64
N ARG A 548 33.22 9.55 -7.75
CA ARG A 548 33.01 8.66 -6.62
C ARG A 548 31.97 9.38 -5.77
N LEU A 549 30.73 8.89 -5.81
CA LEU A 549 29.78 9.09 -4.72
C LEU A 549 30.55 8.86 -3.42
N ALA A 550 30.57 9.87 -2.57
CA ALA A 550 31.54 10.02 -1.49
C ALA A 550 31.73 8.70 -0.70
N LYS A 551 33.00 8.33 -0.47
CA LYS A 551 33.35 7.24 0.45
C LYS A 551 32.69 7.50 1.80
N ARG A 552 32.07 6.46 2.37
CA ARG A 552 31.49 6.41 3.74
C ARG A 552 32.51 6.48 4.88
N ASP A 553 33.73 6.95 4.63
CA ASP A 553 34.80 7.04 5.63
C ASP A 553 35.16 8.50 5.88
N GLN A 554 34.32 9.20 6.64
CA GLN A 554 34.67 10.38 7.47
C GLN A 554 33.42 10.85 8.24
N MET A 555 32.95 10.04 9.18
CA MET A 555 32.19 10.53 10.34
C MET A 555 33.14 10.65 11.53
N SER A 556 33.96 11.71 11.52
CA SER A 556 34.49 12.30 12.74
C SER A 556 33.85 13.68 12.87
N HIS A 557 33.15 13.90 13.98
CA HIS A 557 32.49 15.16 14.34
C HIS A 557 33.34 16.41 14.05
N PRO A 558 32.68 17.55 13.75
CA PRO A 558 32.51 18.52 14.81
C PRO A 558 31.06 18.99 14.97
N VAL A 559 30.50 18.65 16.12
CA VAL A 559 29.36 19.33 16.74
C VAL A 559 29.87 20.71 17.18
N THR A 560 29.76 21.75 16.33
CA THR A 560 29.93 23.15 16.80
C THR A 560 29.43 24.24 15.83
N GLY A 561 28.88 23.93 14.65
CA GLY A 561 28.43 24.95 13.68
C GLY A 561 26.92 25.22 13.59
N ILE A 562 26.06 24.39 14.19
CA ILE A 562 24.60 24.43 13.96
C ILE A 562 23.86 25.41 14.90
N LEU A 563 24.53 25.96 15.90
CA LEU A 563 23.92 26.87 16.88
C LEU A 563 23.87 28.35 16.46
N GLN A 564 24.37 28.72 15.27
CA GLN A 564 24.48 30.13 14.86
C GLN A 564 23.67 30.52 13.60
N VAL A 565 22.98 29.57 12.94
CA VAL A 565 22.13 29.85 11.77
C VAL A 565 20.64 29.92 12.14
N LEU A 566 20.27 29.54 13.36
CA LEU A 566 18.88 29.57 13.85
C LEU A 566 18.42 30.94 14.40
N SER A 567 19.20 32.01 14.23
CA SER A 567 18.85 33.34 14.77
C SER A 567 18.60 34.42 13.71
N SER A 568 18.44 34.10 12.42
CA SER A 568 18.13 35.13 11.43
C SER A 568 17.47 34.57 10.17
N THR A 569 16.15 34.35 10.22
CA THR A 569 15.30 34.45 9.01
C THR A 569 13.93 34.95 9.42
N GLU A 570 13.54 36.02 8.74
CA GLU A 570 12.36 36.85 8.95
C GLU A 570 11.04 36.07 8.85
N GLU A 571 10.06 36.56 9.61
CA GLU A 571 8.67 36.10 9.64
C GLU A 571 8.00 36.21 8.27
N GLY A 572 7.98 35.12 7.51
CA GLY A 572 7.16 34.95 6.32
C GLY A 572 5.81 34.33 6.68
N SER A 573 4.71 35.03 6.38
CA SER A 573 3.35 34.65 6.78
C SER A 573 2.95 33.26 6.27
N ALA A 574 2.77 32.33 7.20
CA ALA A 574 2.15 31.03 6.96
C ALA A 574 0.70 31.22 6.47
N ASP A 575 0.43 30.68 5.29
CA ASP A 575 -0.86 30.73 4.62
C ASP A 575 -1.88 29.85 5.37
N LYS A 576 -2.98 30.46 5.84
CA LYS A 576 -3.99 29.85 6.73
C LYS A 576 -4.75 28.67 6.10
N ASN A 577 -4.58 28.43 4.79
CA ASN A 577 -5.28 27.37 4.05
C ASN A 577 -4.64 25.97 4.21
N THR A 578 -3.34 25.89 4.48
CA THR A 578 -2.62 24.60 4.71
C THR A 578 -2.99 24.01 6.08
N GLU A 579 -3.30 24.87 7.05
CA GLU A 579 -3.78 24.53 8.38
C GLU A 579 -5.19 23.90 8.38
N ALA A 580 -5.99 24.15 7.33
CA ALA A 580 -7.39 23.72 7.27
C ALA A 580 -7.56 22.28 6.74
N ARG A 581 -6.62 21.76 5.93
CA ARG A 581 -6.75 20.43 5.28
C ARG A 581 -6.18 19.27 6.07
N ARG A 582 -5.25 19.51 7.00
CA ARG A 582 -4.82 18.54 8.03
C ARG A 582 -5.87 18.28 9.12
N ARG A 583 -7.07 18.87 9.01
CA ARG A 583 -8.16 18.80 10.00
C ARG A 583 -9.27 17.80 9.65
N VAL A 584 -9.03 16.79 8.80
CA VAL A 584 -9.99 15.67 8.72
C VAL A 584 -9.91 14.90 10.03
N ALA A 585 -10.76 15.29 10.96
CA ALA A 585 -10.87 14.63 12.25
C ALA A 585 -11.45 13.23 12.05
N CYS A 586 -10.70 12.22 12.46
CA CYS A 586 -11.17 10.85 12.49
C CYS A 586 -11.84 10.59 13.85
N VAL A 587 -13.04 10.04 13.80
CA VAL A 587 -13.82 9.67 14.98
C VAL A 587 -14.02 8.17 15.04
N ILE A 588 -14.04 7.64 16.24
CA ILE A 588 -14.31 6.23 16.50
C ILE A 588 -15.76 6.13 16.97
N THR A 589 -16.59 5.39 16.23
CA THR A 589 -18.03 5.26 16.52
C THR A 589 -18.38 3.89 17.06
N GLY A 590 -17.60 2.85 16.74
CA GLY A 590 -17.81 1.49 17.24
C GLY A 590 -16.52 0.83 17.67
N ILE A 591 -16.59 0.06 18.75
CA ILE A 591 -15.51 -0.80 19.26
C ILE A 591 -16.09 -2.12 19.75
N ALA A 592 -15.30 -3.19 19.65
CA ALA A 592 -15.60 -4.49 20.22
C ALA A 592 -14.31 -5.23 20.59
N ALA A 593 -14.38 -6.10 21.60
CA ALA A 593 -13.32 -7.05 21.92
C ALA A 593 -13.90 -8.43 22.23
N GLY A 594 -13.33 -9.44 21.59
CA GLY A 594 -13.48 -10.84 21.93
C GLY A 594 -12.34 -11.26 22.85
N LEU A 595 -12.63 -11.48 24.13
CA LEU A 595 -11.61 -11.79 25.14
C LEU A 595 -11.30 -13.29 25.19
N PRO A 596 -10.05 -13.67 25.49
CA PRO A 596 -9.73 -15.04 25.87
C PRO A 596 -10.27 -15.35 27.28
N GLY A 597 -10.25 -16.63 27.68
CA GLY A 597 -10.58 -17.03 29.05
C GLY A 597 -11.54 -18.21 29.18
N ASN A 598 -11.34 -19.29 28.40
CA ASN A 598 -12.10 -20.55 28.51
C ASN A 598 -12.41 -20.93 29.98
N PRO A 599 -13.69 -21.23 30.35
CA PRO A 599 -14.84 -21.52 29.47
C PRO A 599 -15.70 -20.30 29.09
N ASP A 600 -15.27 -19.07 29.38
CA ASP A 600 -16.08 -17.89 29.11
C ASP A 600 -16.34 -17.72 27.60
N GLU A 601 -17.53 -17.24 27.24
CA GLU A 601 -17.85 -16.89 25.85
C GLU A 601 -16.90 -15.79 25.34
N VAL A 602 -16.37 -15.94 24.12
CA VAL A 602 -15.40 -14.99 23.57
C VAL A 602 -15.99 -13.59 23.44
N PHE A 603 -17.25 -13.47 22.99
CA PHE A 603 -17.96 -12.20 22.79
C PHE A 603 -19.12 -12.02 23.78
N SER A 604 -18.80 -11.78 25.05
CA SER A 604 -19.79 -11.41 26.06
C SER A 604 -20.01 -9.89 26.11
N SER A 605 -21.26 -9.49 26.40
CA SER A 605 -21.63 -8.08 26.61
C SER A 605 -20.84 -7.38 27.74
N ASP A 606 -20.25 -8.15 28.66
CA ASP A 606 -19.49 -7.63 29.81
C ASP A 606 -17.99 -7.43 29.52
N ASN A 607 -17.49 -7.83 28.33
CA ASN A 607 -16.06 -7.83 28.03
C ASN A 607 -15.36 -6.49 28.24
N MET A 608 -16.01 -5.36 27.90
CA MET A 608 -15.42 -4.04 28.15
C MET A 608 -15.25 -3.75 29.65
N ASN A 609 -16.20 -4.18 30.49
CA ASN A 609 -16.11 -4.02 31.94
C ASN A 609 -14.95 -4.85 32.49
N ARG A 610 -14.82 -6.10 32.05
CA ARG A 610 -13.73 -7.02 32.44
C ARG A 610 -12.35 -6.46 32.09
N LEU A 611 -12.20 -5.89 30.88
CA LEU A 611 -10.96 -5.22 30.47
C LEU A 611 -10.59 -4.04 31.39
N ILE A 612 -11.56 -3.20 31.73
CA ILE A 612 -11.34 -2.03 32.61
C ILE A 612 -11.14 -2.45 34.07
N ALA A 613 -11.77 -3.53 34.52
CA ALA A 613 -11.57 -4.08 35.86
C ALA A 613 -10.19 -4.74 36.02
N GLY A 614 -9.60 -5.21 34.91
CA GLY A 614 -8.36 -6.00 34.94
C GLY A 614 -8.61 -7.46 35.31
N ASP A 615 -9.70 -8.04 34.82
CA ASP A 615 -10.02 -9.45 35.09
C ASP A 615 -9.05 -10.38 34.36
N SER A 616 -8.47 -11.34 35.07
CA SER A 616 -7.51 -12.25 34.46
C SER A 616 -8.17 -13.30 33.56
N CYS A 617 -7.76 -13.31 32.29
CA CYS A 617 -8.10 -14.32 31.28
C CYS A 617 -7.07 -15.46 31.22
N ILE A 618 -6.06 -15.45 32.10
CA ILE A 618 -5.01 -16.46 32.13
C ILE A 618 -5.54 -17.76 32.74
N ARG A 619 -5.25 -18.90 32.11
CA ARG A 619 -5.69 -20.23 32.51
C ARG A 619 -4.53 -21.24 32.49
N PRO A 620 -4.59 -22.29 33.33
CA PRO A 620 -3.66 -23.42 33.24
C PRO A 620 -3.72 -24.12 31.89
N VAL A 621 -2.56 -24.42 31.32
CA VAL A 621 -2.42 -25.27 30.12
C VAL A 621 -2.60 -26.73 30.54
N SER A 622 -3.39 -27.50 29.78
CA SER A 622 -3.66 -28.90 30.05
C SER A 622 -2.39 -29.77 30.00
N GLY A 623 -2.39 -30.89 30.73
CA GLY A 623 -1.26 -31.82 30.75
C GLY A 623 -0.91 -32.38 29.36
N SER A 624 -1.92 -32.63 28.52
CA SER A 624 -1.72 -33.13 27.14
C SER A 624 -0.96 -32.13 26.27
N LEU A 625 -1.32 -30.84 26.33
CA LEU A 625 -0.62 -29.79 25.57
C LEU A 625 0.80 -29.57 26.10
N ARG A 626 1.01 -29.69 27.42
CA ARG A 626 2.35 -29.63 28.02
C ARG A 626 3.25 -30.77 27.57
N MET A 627 2.71 -32.00 27.50
CA MET A 627 3.42 -33.15 26.94
C MET A 627 3.71 -32.96 25.45
N ALA A 628 2.74 -32.47 24.67
CA ALA A 628 2.94 -32.20 23.25
C ALA A 628 4.06 -31.18 22.97
N MET A 629 4.24 -30.18 23.86
CA MET A 629 5.39 -29.26 23.81
C MET A 629 6.71 -29.96 24.17
N LEU A 630 6.71 -30.78 25.23
CA LEU A 630 7.89 -31.51 25.68
C LEU A 630 8.44 -32.47 24.59
N GLU A 631 7.53 -33.15 23.88
CA GLU A 631 7.85 -34.06 22.78
C GLU A 631 8.49 -33.38 21.56
N LYS A 632 8.41 -32.04 21.44
CA LYS A 632 9.10 -31.29 20.37
C LYS A 632 10.61 -31.21 20.57
N ASN A 633 11.15 -31.77 21.67
CA ASN A 633 12.60 -31.79 21.97
C ASN A 633 13.21 -30.38 21.94
N VAL A 634 12.54 -29.42 22.57
CA VAL A 634 12.91 -28.01 22.56
C VAL A 634 14.31 -27.82 23.16
N VAL A 635 15.16 -27.05 22.48
CA VAL A 635 16.48 -26.64 22.98
C VAL A 635 16.55 -25.12 23.02
N GLN A 636 16.69 -24.57 24.22
CA GLN A 636 16.91 -23.15 24.44
C GLN A 636 18.40 -22.80 24.33
N ILE A 637 18.71 -21.70 23.68
CA ILE A 637 20.07 -21.14 23.66
C ILE A 637 20.13 -20.00 24.68
N LYS A 638 20.90 -20.16 25.75
CA LYS A 638 21.13 -19.13 26.77
C LYS A 638 22.53 -18.56 26.60
N LYS A 639 22.61 -17.25 26.36
CA LYS A 639 23.90 -16.52 26.34
C LYS A 639 24.25 -16.09 27.77
N SER A 640 25.43 -16.47 28.22
CA SER A 640 26.03 -16.01 29.47
C SER A 640 26.56 -14.58 29.31
N SER A 641 26.77 -13.89 30.42
CA SER A 641 27.29 -12.51 30.45
C SER A 641 28.70 -12.36 29.88
N ASP A 642 29.45 -13.45 29.77
CA ASP A 642 30.78 -13.54 29.14
C ASP A 642 30.72 -13.77 27.61
N GLY A 643 29.52 -13.81 27.02
CA GLY A 643 29.31 -14.05 25.58
C GLY A 643 29.25 -15.51 25.17
N THR A 644 29.47 -16.46 26.09
CA THR A 644 29.35 -17.90 25.79
C THR A 644 27.89 -18.32 25.65
N SER A 645 27.59 -19.23 24.71
CA SER A 645 26.23 -19.72 24.46
C SER A 645 26.09 -21.16 24.96
N LYS A 646 25.19 -21.40 25.91
CA LYS A 646 24.85 -22.73 26.42
C LYS A 646 23.53 -23.22 25.82
N ARG A 647 23.54 -24.46 25.32
CA ARG A 647 22.33 -25.15 24.87
C ARG A 647 21.71 -25.89 26.05
N LEU A 648 20.46 -25.57 26.37
CA LEU A 648 19.69 -26.17 27.45
C LEU A 648 18.51 -26.92 26.84
N LYS A 649 18.48 -28.24 27.01
CA LYS A 649 17.34 -29.05 26.59
C LYS A 649 16.20 -28.83 27.58
N VAL A 650 14.98 -28.68 27.08
CA VAL A 650 13.76 -28.72 27.89
C VAL A 650 13.36 -30.19 28.00
N ASP A 651 13.56 -30.80 29.16
CA ASP A 651 13.35 -32.25 29.38
C ASP A 651 12.36 -32.57 30.51
N SER A 652 11.81 -31.54 31.15
CA SER A 652 10.78 -31.66 32.19
C SER A 652 9.53 -30.82 31.87
N GLU A 653 8.36 -31.33 32.25
CA GLU A 653 7.09 -30.59 32.21
C GLU A 653 7.13 -29.29 33.03
N THR A 654 8.00 -29.21 34.05
CA THR A 654 8.17 -27.99 34.85
C THR A 654 8.78 -26.84 34.05
N GLU A 655 9.47 -27.15 32.96
CA GLU A 655 10.18 -26.23 32.09
C GLU A 655 9.40 -25.84 30.83
N VAL A 656 8.17 -26.32 30.63
CA VAL A 656 7.30 -25.86 29.54
C VAL A 656 6.37 -24.73 29.99
N ILE A 657 5.65 -24.14 29.05
CA ILE A 657 4.62 -23.13 29.33
C ILE A 657 3.46 -23.81 30.08
N LYS A 658 3.09 -23.24 31.23
CA LYS A 658 2.03 -23.78 32.11
C LYS A 658 0.78 -22.92 32.18
N LEU A 659 0.87 -21.68 31.70
CA LEU A 659 -0.21 -20.70 31.70
C LEU A 659 -0.32 -20.05 30.31
N ALA A 660 -1.54 -19.87 29.83
CA ALA A 660 -1.86 -19.16 28.59
C ALA A 660 -3.26 -18.55 28.68
N ALA A 661 -3.66 -17.73 27.71
CA ALA A 661 -5.02 -17.21 27.62
C ALA A 661 -5.71 -17.75 26.35
N PRO A 662 -6.31 -18.96 26.40
CA PRO A 662 -6.99 -19.58 25.26
C PRO A 662 -8.36 -18.95 24.99
N LEU A 663 -8.83 -19.02 23.75
CA LEU A 663 -10.22 -18.69 23.42
C LEU A 663 -11.19 -19.62 24.17
N GLY A 664 -12.33 -19.09 24.60
CA GLY A 664 -13.48 -19.90 24.99
C GLY A 664 -14.41 -20.17 23.81
N SER A 665 -15.68 -20.43 24.08
CA SER A 665 -16.66 -20.78 23.03
C SER A 665 -17.15 -19.55 22.26
N PHE A 666 -17.35 -19.71 20.96
CA PHE A 666 -18.11 -18.80 20.11
C PHE A 666 -18.61 -19.53 18.86
N ASP A 667 -19.75 -19.11 18.32
CA ASP A 667 -20.34 -19.70 17.10
C ASP A 667 -20.85 -18.59 16.17
N LEU A 668 -20.22 -18.49 15.00
CA LEU A 668 -20.58 -17.51 13.97
C LEU A 668 -21.99 -17.71 13.41
N THR A 669 -22.43 -18.96 13.31
CA THR A 669 -23.75 -19.31 12.78
C THR A 669 -24.82 -18.92 13.78
N ALA A 670 -24.69 -19.40 15.01
CA ALA A 670 -25.70 -19.20 16.04
C ALA A 670 -25.82 -17.72 16.44
N SER A 671 -24.71 -16.99 16.48
CA SER A 671 -24.67 -15.63 17.04
C SER A 671 -24.84 -14.55 15.98
N TYR A 672 -24.38 -14.78 14.74
CA TYR A 672 -24.30 -13.74 13.71
C TYR A 672 -24.99 -14.13 12.39
N GLY A 673 -25.60 -15.32 12.31
CA GLY A 673 -26.30 -15.77 11.09
C GLY A 673 -25.38 -16.13 9.94
N VAL A 674 -24.09 -16.35 10.20
CA VAL A 674 -23.14 -16.74 9.16
C VAL A 674 -23.49 -18.16 8.69
N PRO A 675 -23.62 -18.41 7.37
CA PRO A 675 -23.91 -19.76 6.88
C PRO A 675 -22.83 -20.77 7.35
N PRO A 676 -23.19 -21.97 7.86
CA PRO A 676 -22.22 -22.94 8.37
C PRO A 676 -21.12 -23.27 7.37
N GLY A 677 -21.50 -23.51 6.11
CA GLY A 677 -20.54 -23.80 5.05
C GLY A 677 -19.56 -22.66 4.75
N LEU A 678 -19.92 -21.40 5.06
CA LEU A 678 -19.01 -20.25 4.95
C LEU A 678 -18.13 -20.13 6.20
N ALA A 679 -18.69 -20.27 7.40
CA ALA A 679 -17.91 -20.27 8.65
C ALA A 679 -16.82 -21.35 8.62
N GLU A 680 -17.15 -22.55 8.13
CA GLU A 680 -16.22 -23.67 7.95
C GLU A 680 -15.12 -23.41 6.91
N THR A 681 -15.18 -22.34 6.12
CA THR A 681 -14.09 -21.95 5.19
C THR A 681 -13.13 -20.94 5.82
N MET A 682 -13.36 -20.52 7.06
CA MET A 682 -12.55 -19.55 7.76
C MET A 682 -11.58 -20.24 8.73
N ASP A 683 -10.34 -19.77 8.78
CA ASP A 683 -9.43 -20.05 9.88
C ASP A 683 -9.93 -19.42 11.20
N VAL A 684 -9.59 -19.99 12.36
CA VAL A 684 -10.08 -19.51 13.67
C VAL A 684 -9.73 -18.03 13.91
N ALA A 685 -8.53 -17.59 13.49
CA ALA A 685 -8.13 -16.19 13.60
C ALA A 685 -9.03 -15.25 12.75
N ALA A 686 -9.45 -15.72 11.57
CA ALA A 686 -10.39 -14.98 10.74
C ALA A 686 -11.81 -14.99 11.34
N GLN A 687 -12.25 -16.11 11.92
CA GLN A 687 -13.58 -16.20 12.54
C GLN A 687 -13.73 -15.22 13.70
N VAL A 688 -12.75 -15.16 14.61
CA VAL A 688 -12.78 -14.22 15.73
C VAL A 688 -12.69 -12.76 15.26
N ALA A 689 -11.91 -12.47 14.22
CA ALA A 689 -11.84 -11.13 13.63
C ALA A 689 -13.17 -10.70 13.00
N VAL A 690 -13.84 -11.60 12.27
CA VAL A 690 -15.15 -11.36 11.65
C VAL A 690 -16.19 -11.08 12.72
N ALA A 691 -16.30 -11.91 13.75
CA ALA A 691 -17.20 -11.68 14.88
C ALA A 691 -16.94 -10.31 15.54
N ALA A 692 -15.68 -9.97 15.79
CA ALA A 692 -15.32 -8.67 16.38
C ALA A 692 -15.72 -7.49 15.48
N GLY A 693 -15.57 -7.63 14.15
CA GLY A 693 -16.04 -6.63 13.19
C GLY A 693 -17.56 -6.45 13.20
N MET A 694 -18.30 -7.56 13.28
CA MET A 694 -19.76 -7.53 13.36
C MET A 694 -20.23 -6.85 14.65
N GLU A 695 -19.63 -7.17 15.79
CA GLU A 695 -19.90 -6.49 17.06
C GLU A 695 -19.51 -5.00 17.04
N ALA A 696 -18.40 -4.64 16.38
CA ALA A 696 -18.00 -3.24 16.24
C ALA A 696 -18.98 -2.44 15.36
N LEU A 697 -19.52 -3.04 14.29
CA LEU A 697 -20.57 -2.44 13.46
C LEU A 697 -21.87 -2.21 14.25
N LYS A 698 -22.23 -3.17 15.10
CA LYS A 698 -23.38 -3.06 16.01
C LYS A 698 -23.15 -1.96 17.06
N SER A 699 -21.97 -1.93 17.67
CA SER A 699 -21.51 -0.88 18.60
C SER A 699 -21.51 0.51 17.97
N ALA A 700 -21.25 0.62 16.66
CA ALA A 700 -21.35 1.86 15.89
C ALA A 700 -22.79 2.27 15.55
N GLY A 701 -23.79 1.44 15.81
CA GLY A 701 -25.17 1.66 15.36
C GLY A 701 -25.31 1.66 13.83
N LEU A 702 -24.47 0.91 13.13
CA LEU A 702 -24.56 0.75 11.67
C LEU A 702 -25.44 -0.44 11.26
N VAL A 703 -25.62 -1.39 12.18
CA VAL A 703 -26.41 -2.61 12.01
C VAL A 703 -27.18 -2.88 13.31
N SER A 704 -28.33 -3.54 13.26
CA SER A 704 -29.10 -3.83 14.48
C SER A 704 -28.48 -4.97 15.29
N GLY A 705 -28.08 -6.05 14.60
CA GLY A 705 -27.47 -7.24 15.19
C GLY A 705 -28.18 -7.74 16.45
N LYS A 706 -29.53 -7.66 16.48
CA LYS A 706 -30.33 -8.07 17.64
C LYS A 706 -30.61 -9.56 17.62
N THR A 707 -30.67 -10.13 16.42
CA THR A 707 -30.91 -11.54 16.18
C THR A 707 -29.79 -12.13 15.32
N SER A 708 -29.81 -13.45 15.13
CA SER A 708 -28.94 -14.15 14.19
C SER A 708 -29.45 -14.08 12.75
N ASP A 709 -30.41 -13.21 12.42
CA ASP A 709 -30.81 -12.96 11.03
C ASP A 709 -29.68 -12.23 10.29
N ALA A 710 -29.10 -12.86 9.26
CA ALA A 710 -28.01 -12.31 8.46
C ALA A 710 -28.34 -10.94 7.81
N SER A 711 -29.62 -10.61 7.61
CA SER A 711 -30.04 -9.31 7.09
C SER A 711 -29.82 -8.17 8.09
N GLU A 712 -29.89 -8.46 9.40
CA GLU A 712 -29.66 -7.51 10.48
C GLU A 712 -28.20 -7.11 10.67
N TRP A 713 -27.27 -7.85 10.06
CA TRP A 713 -25.83 -7.62 10.13
C TRP A 713 -25.23 -6.97 8.87
N LYS A 714 -26.08 -6.63 7.90
CA LYS A 714 -25.67 -5.93 6.68
C LYS A 714 -25.80 -4.43 6.84
N LEU A 715 -24.81 -3.71 6.34
CA LEU A 715 -24.86 -2.27 6.23
C LEU A 715 -26.03 -1.83 5.35
N PRO A 716 -26.69 -0.70 5.69
CA PRO A 716 -27.58 0.01 4.78
C PRO A 716 -26.88 0.29 3.44
N GLU A 717 -27.61 0.16 2.33
CA GLU A 717 -27.05 0.25 0.97
C GLU A 717 -26.23 1.53 0.75
N ARG A 718 -26.71 2.66 1.26
CA ARG A 718 -26.03 3.97 1.17
C ARG A 718 -24.63 4.03 1.81
N TYR A 719 -24.26 3.08 2.67
CA TYR A 719 -22.96 3.05 3.34
C TYR A 719 -22.00 2.02 2.76
N ARG A 720 -22.50 1.12 1.90
CA ARG A 720 -21.72 -0.05 1.44
C ARG A 720 -20.49 0.37 0.63
N ASP A 721 -20.68 1.25 -0.34
CA ASP A 721 -19.63 1.66 -1.27
C ASP A 721 -18.56 2.56 -0.63
N SER A 722 -18.90 3.25 0.47
CA SER A 722 -17.96 4.12 1.20
C SER A 722 -17.34 3.48 2.45
N THR A 723 -17.70 2.23 2.77
CA THR A 723 -17.16 1.48 3.91
C THR A 723 -16.08 0.50 3.46
N GLY A 724 -14.85 0.71 3.92
CA GLY A 724 -13.71 -0.20 3.74
C GLY A 724 -13.53 -1.18 4.91
N VAL A 725 -12.67 -2.18 4.71
CA VAL A 725 -12.31 -3.18 5.72
C VAL A 725 -10.79 -3.40 5.74
N LEU A 726 -10.20 -3.38 6.93
CA LEU A 726 -8.79 -3.67 7.16
C LEU A 726 -8.65 -4.82 8.17
N TYR A 727 -7.96 -5.89 7.76
CA TYR A 727 -7.69 -7.04 8.62
C TYR A 727 -6.23 -7.10 9.08
N ALA A 728 -6.00 -7.32 10.38
CA ALA A 728 -4.68 -7.58 10.95
C ALA A 728 -4.63 -8.92 11.68
N SER A 729 -3.58 -9.70 11.46
CA SER A 729 -3.29 -10.94 12.20
C SER A 729 -1.80 -11.25 12.11
N SER A 730 -1.22 -11.79 13.18
CA SER A 730 0.18 -12.24 13.16
C SER A 730 0.32 -13.63 12.56
N PHE A 731 -0.67 -14.50 12.78
CA PHE A 731 -0.63 -15.90 12.36
C PHE A 731 -1.90 -16.30 11.57
N PRO A 732 -2.24 -15.58 10.49
CA PRO A 732 -3.42 -15.93 9.72
C PRO A 732 -3.27 -17.33 9.12
N ALA A 733 -4.36 -18.10 9.06
CA ALA A 733 -4.43 -19.40 8.40
C ALA A 733 -3.57 -20.53 9.03
N MET A 734 -2.85 -20.25 10.13
CA MET A 734 -1.93 -21.22 10.71
C MET A 734 -2.66 -22.37 11.41
N ASP A 735 -3.80 -22.11 12.07
CA ASP A 735 -4.61 -23.17 12.69
C ASP A 735 -5.08 -24.17 11.64
N ALA A 736 -5.63 -23.67 10.53
CA ALA A 736 -6.08 -24.51 9.41
C ALA A 736 -4.93 -25.30 8.76
N ALA A 737 -3.79 -24.64 8.52
CA ALA A 737 -2.63 -25.28 7.90
C ALA A 737 -2.03 -26.38 8.79
N VAL A 738 -1.77 -26.08 10.06
CA VAL A 738 -1.20 -27.04 11.01
C VAL A 738 -2.20 -28.15 11.31
N GLY A 739 -3.48 -27.83 11.51
CA GLY A 739 -4.53 -28.81 11.78
C GLY A 739 -4.67 -29.85 10.67
N GLU A 740 -4.70 -29.42 9.40
CA GLU A 740 -4.81 -30.34 8.27
C GLU A 740 -3.58 -31.24 8.11
N VAL A 741 -2.38 -30.68 8.27
CA VAL A 741 -1.12 -31.46 8.25
C VAL A 741 -1.10 -32.47 9.38
N MET A 742 -1.51 -32.08 10.59
CA MET A 742 -1.58 -32.98 11.74
C MET A 742 -2.57 -34.11 11.51
N ARG A 743 -3.76 -33.82 10.96
CA ARG A 743 -4.76 -34.84 10.60
C ARG A 743 -4.22 -35.82 9.56
N PHE A 744 -3.51 -35.31 8.54
CA PHE A 744 -2.84 -36.16 7.55
C PHE A 744 -1.80 -37.06 8.22
N LEU A 745 -0.90 -36.50 9.03
CA LEU A 745 0.17 -37.26 9.69
C LEU A 745 -0.40 -38.29 10.67
N GLN A 746 -1.42 -37.93 11.45
CA GLN A 746 -2.13 -38.84 12.34
C GLN A 746 -2.72 -40.02 11.57
N SER A 747 -3.34 -39.80 10.40
CA SER A 747 -3.83 -40.92 9.57
C SER A 747 -2.72 -41.87 9.08
N LYS A 748 -1.46 -41.41 9.03
CA LYS A 748 -0.29 -42.22 8.61
C LYS A 748 0.44 -42.88 9.79
N THR A 749 0.24 -42.39 11.01
CA THR A 749 0.95 -42.84 12.22
C THR A 749 0.04 -43.55 13.23
N VAL A 750 -1.20 -43.08 13.38
CA VAL A 750 -2.26 -43.69 14.18
C VAL A 750 -3.14 -44.54 13.26
N GLY A 751 -2.79 -45.81 13.16
CA GLY A 751 -3.78 -46.86 12.89
C GLY A 751 -3.81 -47.77 14.11
N ALA A 752 -4.90 -48.48 14.39
CA ALA A 752 -4.92 -49.49 15.45
C ALA A 752 -3.84 -50.59 15.23
N ALA A 753 -3.36 -50.75 14.00
CA ALA A 753 -2.44 -51.80 13.61
C ALA A 753 -1.07 -51.76 14.32
N PRO A 754 -0.31 -50.65 14.41
CA PRO A 754 1.01 -50.66 15.05
C PRO A 754 0.94 -50.80 16.58
N THR A 755 -0.01 -50.14 17.26
CA THR A 755 -0.17 -50.22 18.73
C THR A 755 -0.68 -51.61 19.15
N MET A 756 -1.68 -52.16 18.46
CA MET A 756 -2.14 -53.54 18.72
C MET A 756 -1.06 -54.57 18.38
N ARG A 757 -0.29 -54.35 17.31
CA ARG A 757 0.89 -55.20 17.00
C ARG A 757 1.95 -55.09 18.07
N LEU A 758 2.20 -53.91 18.63
CA LEU A 758 3.19 -53.71 19.69
C LEU A 758 2.75 -54.37 21.00
N ILE A 759 1.49 -54.18 21.42
CA ILE A 759 0.90 -54.83 22.60
C ILE A 759 0.90 -56.35 22.43
N SER A 760 0.50 -56.85 21.25
CA SER A 760 0.52 -58.28 20.93
C SER A 760 1.96 -58.84 20.89
N ALA A 761 2.92 -58.09 20.35
CA ALA A 761 4.33 -58.48 20.35
C ALA A 761 4.94 -58.48 21.76
N LEU A 762 4.57 -57.52 22.62
CA LEU A 762 4.99 -57.46 24.02
C LEU A 762 4.42 -58.64 24.81
N ARG A 763 3.11 -58.89 24.68
CA ARG A 763 2.43 -60.05 25.29
C ARG A 763 3.07 -61.36 24.84
N SER A 764 3.34 -61.50 23.55
CA SER A 764 4.01 -62.68 22.99
C SER A 764 5.45 -62.85 23.48
N ARG A 765 6.17 -61.75 23.76
CA ARG A 765 7.53 -61.80 24.32
C ARG A 765 7.52 -62.20 25.80
N LEU A 766 6.59 -61.67 26.58
CA LEU A 766 6.42 -62.03 27.99
C LEU A 766 5.98 -63.50 28.16
N LEU A 767 5.04 -63.98 27.35
CA LEU A 767 4.66 -65.40 27.30
C LEU A 767 5.83 -66.32 26.96
N ARG A 768 6.77 -65.88 26.11
CA ARG A 768 7.99 -66.65 25.80
C ARG A 768 9.06 -66.60 26.88
N ALA A 769 9.04 -65.58 27.73
CA ALA A 769 9.97 -65.42 28.84
C ALA A 769 9.49 -66.14 30.12
N SER A 770 8.20 -66.48 30.20
CA SER A 770 7.60 -67.27 31.28
C SER A 770 7.93 -68.77 31.11
N PRO A 771 8.45 -69.47 32.14
CA PRO A 771 8.80 -70.90 32.07
C PRO A 771 7.63 -71.79 31.64
N ASP A 772 6.43 -71.47 32.12
CA ASP A 772 5.21 -72.26 31.91
C ASP A 772 4.36 -71.73 30.74
N ARG A 773 4.84 -70.68 30.05
CA ARG A 773 4.11 -69.96 28.99
C ARG A 773 2.73 -69.44 29.40
N GLU A 774 2.56 -69.15 30.68
CA GLU A 774 1.38 -68.50 31.22
C GLU A 774 1.77 -67.12 31.80
N LEU A 775 0.82 -66.18 31.71
CA LEU A 775 0.94 -64.86 32.33
C LEU A 775 0.24 -64.92 33.69
N SER A 776 0.72 -64.13 34.65
CA SER A 776 0.01 -63.98 35.92
C SER A 776 -1.35 -63.28 35.70
N ASP A 777 -2.29 -63.51 36.61
CA ASP A 777 -3.60 -62.83 36.57
C ASP A 777 -3.45 -61.29 36.59
N ASP A 778 -2.43 -60.77 37.28
CA ASP A 778 -2.12 -59.34 37.31
C ASP A 778 -1.60 -58.81 35.96
N ASP A 779 -0.80 -59.60 35.25
CA ASP A 779 -0.29 -59.27 33.91
C ASP A 779 -1.41 -59.35 32.86
N GLU A 780 -2.27 -60.37 32.92
CA GLU A 780 -3.46 -60.45 32.06
C GLU A 780 -4.40 -59.27 32.31
N ALA A 781 -4.66 -58.92 33.58
CA ALA A 781 -5.43 -57.74 33.92
C ALA A 781 -4.76 -56.44 33.44
N ALA A 782 -3.42 -56.36 33.46
CA ALA A 782 -2.67 -55.21 32.94
C ALA A 782 -2.76 -55.10 31.41
N PHE A 783 -2.64 -56.22 30.68
CA PHE A 783 -2.83 -56.25 29.22
C PHE A 783 -4.27 -55.93 28.84
N ALA A 784 -5.26 -56.44 29.57
CA ALA A 784 -6.67 -56.11 29.36
C ALA A 784 -6.93 -54.61 29.58
N ARG A 785 -6.33 -53.99 30.61
CA ARG A 785 -6.39 -52.52 30.83
C ARG A 785 -5.68 -51.74 29.72
N LEU A 786 -4.55 -52.22 29.21
CA LEU A 786 -3.81 -51.62 28.09
C LEU A 786 -4.60 -51.70 26.78
N LEU A 787 -5.26 -52.84 26.52
CA LEU A 787 -6.14 -53.05 25.36
C LEU A 787 -7.41 -52.20 25.46
N ALA A 788 -8.02 -52.12 26.65
CA ALA A 788 -9.16 -51.25 26.90
C ALA A 788 -8.78 -49.77 26.71
N ARG A 789 -7.63 -49.32 27.23
CA ARG A 789 -7.10 -47.96 27.01
C ARG A 789 -6.73 -47.69 25.55
N ALA A 790 -6.21 -48.69 24.83
CA ALA A 790 -5.94 -48.57 23.41
C ALA A 790 -7.25 -48.40 22.61
N GLY A 791 -8.33 -49.09 23.03
CA GLY A 791 -9.67 -48.91 22.48
C GLY A 791 -10.38 -47.61 22.91
N GLU A 792 -10.12 -47.11 24.12
CA GLU A 792 -10.64 -45.82 24.61
C GLU A 792 -9.92 -44.62 23.97
N ALA A 793 -8.62 -44.74 23.71
CA ALA A 793 -7.86 -43.75 22.93
C ALA A 793 -8.35 -43.66 21.46
N ASP A 794 -9.04 -44.69 20.97
CA ASP A 794 -9.69 -44.75 19.66
C ASP A 794 -11.14 -44.20 19.67
N GLY A 795 -11.65 -43.64 20.77
CA GLY A 795 -13.05 -43.27 20.90
C GLY A 795 -13.37 -42.08 21.81
N ALA A 796 -13.05 -40.86 21.37
CA ALA A 796 -13.85 -39.69 21.75
C ALA A 796 -15.11 -39.71 20.86
N VAL A 797 -16.18 -40.31 21.36
CA VAL A 797 -17.50 -40.28 20.75
C VAL A 797 -18.10 -38.88 20.97
N GLU A 798 -18.07 -38.03 19.95
CA GLU A 798 -19.11 -37.01 19.77
C GLU A 798 -20.05 -37.50 18.65
N ASN A 799 -21.34 -37.63 18.98
CA ASN A 799 -22.45 -37.90 18.04
C ASN A 799 -22.49 -39.27 17.33
N GLY A 800 -22.10 -40.35 18.01
CA GLY A 800 -22.61 -41.69 17.71
C GLY A 800 -22.19 -42.36 16.39
N HIS A 801 -21.09 -41.91 15.76
CA HIS A 801 -20.50 -42.58 14.59
C HIS A 801 -19.05 -42.99 14.88
N SER A 802 -18.71 -44.28 14.76
CA SER A 802 -17.35 -44.79 14.99
C SER A 802 -16.40 -44.42 13.84
N THR A 803 -15.29 -43.74 14.12
CA THR A 803 -14.30 -43.28 13.13
C THR A 803 -13.07 -44.19 12.98
N VAL A 804 -13.16 -45.46 13.38
CA VAL A 804 -11.99 -46.37 13.46
C VAL A 804 -11.52 -46.90 12.08
N ASN A 805 -11.97 -46.34 10.95
CA ASN A 805 -11.55 -46.83 9.62
C ASN A 805 -11.76 -45.85 8.44
N GLN A 806 -11.80 -44.53 8.66
CA GLN A 806 -11.87 -43.60 7.53
C GLN A 806 -10.47 -43.37 6.96
N GLU A 807 -10.27 -43.74 5.69
CA GLU A 807 -9.13 -43.26 4.91
C GLU A 807 -9.07 -41.73 4.99
N TYR A 808 -7.87 -41.17 5.14
CA TYR A 808 -7.72 -39.72 5.13
C TYR A 808 -8.24 -39.16 3.81
N GLU A 809 -9.29 -38.36 3.92
CA GLU A 809 -9.81 -37.53 2.83
C GLU A 809 -9.35 -36.10 3.04
N PHE A 810 -8.72 -35.48 2.02
CA PHE A 810 -8.28 -34.08 2.07
C PHE A 810 -9.50 -33.14 2.08
N ASP A 811 -9.54 -32.16 3.00
CA ASP A 811 -10.70 -31.27 3.08
C ASP A 811 -10.68 -30.29 1.90
N ARG A 812 -11.67 -30.38 1.01
CA ARG A 812 -11.84 -29.47 -0.14
C ARG A 812 -11.91 -27.99 0.23
N LYS A 813 -12.26 -27.65 1.48
CA LYS A 813 -12.30 -26.27 2.00
C LYS A 813 -10.94 -25.74 2.41
N PHE A 814 -9.91 -26.59 2.47
CA PHE A 814 -8.56 -26.23 2.91
C PHE A 814 -8.03 -24.98 2.20
N LEU A 815 -8.19 -24.91 0.87
CA LEU A 815 -7.74 -23.76 0.08
C LEU A 815 -8.34 -22.45 0.59
N PHE A 816 -9.63 -22.43 0.90
CA PHE A 816 -10.28 -21.22 1.41
C PHE A 816 -9.87 -20.88 2.85
N ARG A 817 -9.57 -21.89 3.68
CA ARG A 817 -9.09 -21.67 5.05
C ARG A 817 -7.66 -21.12 5.09
N VAL A 818 -6.80 -21.49 4.15
CA VAL A 818 -5.41 -21.04 4.12
C VAL A 818 -5.17 -19.72 3.39
N LEU A 819 -6.17 -19.26 2.64
CA LEU A 819 -6.17 -17.90 2.11
C LEU A 819 -6.49 -16.91 3.23
N VAL A 820 -5.73 -15.82 3.30
CA VAL A 820 -5.95 -14.76 4.28
C VAL A 820 -7.10 -13.89 3.78
N LEU A 821 -8.33 -14.18 4.25
CA LEU A 821 -9.57 -13.61 3.73
C LEU A 821 -10.46 -12.94 4.80
N GLY A 822 -9.99 -12.73 6.04
CA GLY A 822 -10.83 -12.18 7.12
C GLY A 822 -11.49 -10.84 6.77
N ASN A 823 -10.77 -9.97 6.07
CA ASN A 823 -11.28 -8.71 5.52
C ASN A 823 -12.35 -8.92 4.43
N ALA A 824 -12.12 -9.84 3.49
CA ALA A 824 -13.06 -10.16 2.41
C ALA A 824 -14.33 -10.84 2.93
N GLN A 825 -14.19 -11.71 3.93
CA GLN A 825 -15.29 -12.44 4.56
C GLN A 825 -16.18 -11.49 5.38
N LEU A 826 -15.59 -10.59 6.18
CA LEU A 826 -16.36 -9.55 6.85
C LEU A 826 -17.05 -8.63 5.84
N ALA A 827 -16.34 -8.20 4.79
CA ALA A 827 -16.93 -7.36 3.75
C ALA A 827 -18.10 -8.04 3.03
N GLN A 828 -18.00 -9.35 2.75
CA GLN A 828 -19.07 -10.14 2.16
C GLN A 828 -20.30 -10.20 3.08
N LEU A 829 -20.08 -10.44 4.38
CA LEU A 829 -21.15 -10.56 5.37
C LEU A 829 -21.84 -9.23 5.65
N ALA A 830 -21.07 -8.16 5.87
CA ALA A 830 -21.57 -6.83 6.18
C ALA A 830 -21.99 -6.03 4.93
N GLY A 831 -21.62 -6.48 3.72
CA GLY A 831 -21.90 -5.80 2.46
C GLY A 831 -20.98 -4.62 2.14
N CYS A 832 -19.80 -4.55 2.75
CA CYS A 832 -18.80 -3.50 2.47
C CYS A 832 -18.23 -3.64 1.04
N ARG A 833 -18.14 -2.52 0.32
CA ARG A 833 -17.65 -2.45 -1.07
C ARG A 833 -16.55 -1.41 -1.28
N GLY A 834 -16.19 -0.66 -0.23
CA GLY A 834 -15.06 0.27 -0.23
C GLY A 834 -13.70 -0.44 -0.19
N PRO A 835 -12.60 0.30 0.04
CA PRO A 835 -11.24 -0.24 0.09
C PRO A 835 -11.12 -1.43 1.04
N ASN A 836 -10.58 -2.55 0.54
CA ASN A 836 -10.54 -3.80 1.29
C ASN A 836 -9.13 -4.42 1.20
N THR A 837 -8.43 -4.55 2.34
CA THR A 837 -7.06 -5.09 2.38
C THR A 837 -6.69 -5.59 3.78
N GLN A 838 -5.44 -6.01 3.96
CA GLN A 838 -4.91 -6.60 5.19
C GLN A 838 -3.46 -6.19 5.45
N THR A 839 -3.01 -6.35 6.70
CA THR A 839 -1.63 -6.09 7.12
C THR A 839 -1.15 -7.13 8.14
N ASN A 840 0.16 -7.41 8.12
CA ASN A 840 0.82 -8.18 9.17
C ASN A 840 2.10 -7.44 9.57
N ALA A 841 2.08 -6.85 10.76
CA ALA A 841 3.22 -6.20 11.39
C ALA A 841 3.55 -6.85 12.73
N ALA A 842 3.35 -8.16 12.81
CA ALA A 842 3.35 -8.92 14.06
C ALA A 842 2.51 -8.19 15.12
N CYS A 843 3.10 -7.94 16.29
CA CYS A 843 2.39 -7.36 17.42
C CYS A 843 2.02 -5.87 17.29
N ALA A 844 2.51 -5.19 16.23
CA ALA A 844 2.09 -3.83 15.86
C ALA A 844 0.93 -3.83 14.85
N GLY A 845 0.45 -4.99 14.40
CA GLY A 845 -0.49 -5.16 13.29
C GLY A 845 -1.79 -4.35 13.43
N THR A 846 -2.48 -4.44 14.56
CA THR A 846 -3.73 -3.68 14.79
C THR A 846 -3.50 -2.17 14.74
N THR A 847 -2.52 -1.65 15.48
CA THR A 847 -2.24 -0.20 15.53
C THR A 847 -1.80 0.33 14.16
N GLN A 848 -1.05 -0.47 13.38
CA GLN A 848 -0.73 -0.14 12.00
C GLN A 848 -1.98 -0.16 11.09
N ALA A 849 -2.89 -1.10 11.27
CA ALA A 849 -4.17 -1.12 10.53
C ALA A 849 -5.02 0.12 10.85
N ILE A 850 -5.01 0.60 12.10
CA ILE A 850 -5.65 1.86 12.50
C ILE A 850 -5.00 3.05 11.80
N ALA A 851 -3.67 3.08 11.68
CA ALA A 851 -2.98 4.13 10.92
C ALA A 851 -3.36 4.12 9.44
N MET A 852 -3.36 2.94 8.81
CA MET A 852 -3.81 2.78 7.43
C MET A 852 -5.29 3.19 7.24
N ALA A 853 -6.15 2.93 8.24
CA ALA A 853 -7.54 3.38 8.23
C ALA A 853 -7.63 4.91 8.26
N GLN A 854 -6.85 5.56 9.13
CA GLN A 854 -6.75 7.01 9.19
C GLN A 854 -6.30 7.58 7.85
N ASP A 855 -5.27 6.99 7.21
CA ASP A 855 -4.81 7.42 5.89
C ASP A 855 -5.91 7.29 4.83
N MET A 856 -6.71 6.22 4.85
CA MET A 856 -7.83 6.03 3.92
C MET A 856 -8.95 7.06 4.12
N LEU A 857 -9.23 7.44 5.38
CA LEU A 857 -10.24 8.45 5.71
C LEU A 857 -9.77 9.85 5.33
N ILE A 858 -8.52 10.21 5.69
CA ILE A 858 -7.93 11.52 5.36
C ILE A 858 -7.81 11.70 3.84
N SER A 859 -7.42 10.64 3.11
CA SER A 859 -7.29 10.69 1.64
C SER A 859 -8.63 10.61 0.88
N GLY A 860 -9.75 10.48 1.58
CA GLY A 860 -11.08 10.36 0.97
C GLY A 860 -11.31 9.07 0.18
N ARG A 861 -10.50 8.02 0.42
CA ARG A 861 -10.70 6.69 -0.19
C ARG A 861 -11.87 5.93 0.41
N ALA A 862 -12.22 6.27 1.65
CA ALA A 862 -13.38 5.76 2.36
C ALA A 862 -13.94 6.85 3.28
N GLU A 863 -15.23 6.78 3.59
CA GLU A 863 -15.85 7.59 4.65
C GLU A 863 -15.86 6.84 5.98
N ARG A 864 -15.75 5.51 5.90
CA ARG A 864 -15.75 4.58 7.03
C ARG A 864 -14.79 3.45 6.78
N VAL A 865 -14.07 3.03 7.82
CA VAL A 865 -13.23 1.85 7.76
C VAL A 865 -13.48 1.00 8.99
N VAL A 866 -13.74 -0.29 8.77
CA VAL A 866 -13.81 -1.29 9.84
C VAL A 866 -12.45 -1.97 9.95
N VAL A 867 -11.73 -1.68 11.03
CA VAL A 867 -10.48 -2.37 11.37
C VAL A 867 -10.83 -3.57 12.23
N VAL A 868 -10.37 -4.75 11.83
CA VAL A 868 -10.52 -5.99 12.58
C VAL A 868 -9.20 -6.69 12.77
N ALA A 869 -9.03 -7.33 13.91
CA ALA A 869 -7.91 -8.22 14.16
C ALA A 869 -8.35 -9.47 14.89
N GLY A 870 -7.64 -10.58 14.63
CA GLY A 870 -7.88 -11.86 15.29
C GLY A 870 -6.62 -12.72 15.29
N ASP A 871 -6.38 -13.44 16.39
CA ASP A 871 -5.27 -14.38 16.53
C ASP A 871 -5.63 -15.48 17.55
N ASN A 872 -5.08 -16.68 17.36
CA ASN A 872 -5.34 -17.86 18.20
C ASN A 872 -4.04 -18.59 18.63
N ALA A 873 -3.00 -17.82 18.99
CA ALA A 873 -1.68 -18.38 19.28
C ALA A 873 -1.64 -19.34 20.49
N SER A 874 -2.59 -19.18 21.42
CA SER A 874 -2.77 -20.04 22.60
C SER A 874 -3.77 -21.19 22.38
N GLY A 875 -4.31 -21.35 21.17
CA GLY A 875 -5.22 -22.44 20.82
C GLY A 875 -4.55 -23.82 20.83
N GLU A 876 -5.34 -24.88 20.95
CA GLU A 876 -4.83 -26.26 21.11
C GLU A 876 -3.94 -26.72 19.95
N THR A 877 -4.25 -26.30 18.73
CA THR A 877 -3.46 -26.62 17.53
C THR A 877 -2.10 -25.92 17.54
N LEU A 878 -2.08 -24.62 17.88
CA LEU A 878 -0.91 -23.76 17.71
C LEU A 878 -0.01 -23.69 18.93
N LEU A 879 -0.55 -23.74 20.14
CA LEU A 879 0.21 -23.61 21.38
C LEU A 879 1.37 -24.62 21.48
N PRO A 880 1.22 -25.91 21.09
CA PRO A 880 2.34 -26.85 21.10
C PRO A 880 3.51 -26.44 20.20
N TRP A 881 3.26 -25.69 19.12
CA TRP A 881 4.27 -25.27 18.16
C TRP A 881 4.80 -23.87 18.47
N LEU A 882 3.90 -22.89 18.58
CA LEU A 882 4.26 -21.51 18.88
C LEU A 882 4.79 -21.38 20.31
N GLY A 883 4.15 -22.02 21.29
CA GLY A 883 4.63 -22.05 22.67
C GLY A 883 6.02 -22.67 22.78
N SER A 884 6.27 -23.79 22.10
CA SER A 884 7.62 -24.38 22.00
C SER A 884 8.64 -23.44 21.35
N GLY A 885 8.25 -22.73 20.29
CA GLY A 885 9.09 -21.72 19.64
C GLY A 885 9.47 -20.58 20.57
N PHE A 886 8.49 -19.99 21.27
CA PHE A 886 8.76 -18.93 22.26
C PHE A 886 9.55 -19.44 23.47
N ARG A 887 9.35 -20.70 23.84
CA ARG A 887 10.17 -21.35 24.87
C ARG A 887 11.62 -21.50 24.42
N ALA A 888 11.86 -21.89 23.16
CA ALA A 888 13.19 -22.00 22.56
C ALA A 888 13.91 -20.65 22.50
N LEU A 889 13.17 -19.58 22.20
CA LEU A 889 13.66 -18.20 22.22
C LEU A 889 13.95 -17.68 23.63
N GLY A 890 13.44 -18.34 24.67
CA GLY A 890 13.47 -17.83 26.04
C GLY A 890 12.58 -16.61 26.26
N ALA A 891 11.54 -16.44 25.43
CA ALA A 891 10.64 -15.31 25.50
C ALA A 891 9.41 -15.58 26.39
N ALA A 892 9.01 -16.84 26.56
CA ALA A 892 7.83 -17.22 27.35
C ALA A 892 8.18 -17.58 28.80
N THR A 893 7.27 -17.25 29.72
CA THR A 893 7.39 -17.67 31.13
C THR A 893 7.01 -19.14 31.33
N THR A 894 7.66 -19.77 32.32
CA THR A 894 7.36 -21.13 32.78
C THR A 894 6.86 -21.12 34.23
N LYS A 895 6.32 -20.01 34.72
CA LYS A 895 5.70 -19.94 36.04
C LYS A 895 4.33 -20.63 36.03
N ALA A 896 3.94 -21.21 37.16
CA ALA A 896 2.69 -21.98 37.29
C ALA A 896 1.56 -21.17 37.95
N ALA A 897 1.90 -20.15 38.73
CA ALA A 897 0.97 -19.24 39.38
C ALA A 897 0.85 -17.95 38.57
N VAL A 898 -0.36 -17.39 38.47
CA VAL A 898 -0.65 -16.20 37.64
C VAL A 898 0.07 -14.98 38.22
N GLU A 899 0.07 -14.85 39.54
CA GLU A 899 0.74 -13.83 40.34
C GLU A 899 2.26 -13.78 40.13
N ASP A 900 2.87 -14.88 39.70
CA ASP A 900 4.30 -14.97 39.39
C ASP A 900 4.62 -14.84 37.89
N ALA A 901 3.59 -14.86 37.03
CA ALA A 901 3.73 -14.90 35.57
C ALA A 901 3.31 -13.58 34.90
N ALA A 902 2.17 -13.03 35.33
CA ALA A 902 1.59 -11.80 34.81
C ALA A 902 2.16 -10.58 35.55
N LEU A 903 3.39 -10.20 35.18
CA LEU A 903 4.23 -9.24 35.92
C LEU A 903 4.73 -8.08 35.04
N PRO A 904 3.87 -7.29 34.39
CA PRO A 904 4.32 -6.14 33.60
C PRO A 904 5.06 -5.12 34.50
N PHE A 905 6.24 -4.67 34.04
CA PHE A 905 7.14 -3.73 34.73
C PHE A 905 7.77 -4.18 36.06
N ASP A 906 7.30 -5.27 36.67
CA ASP A 906 7.86 -5.81 37.91
C ASP A 906 9.24 -6.44 37.68
N LYS A 907 10.17 -6.29 38.62
CA LYS A 907 11.52 -6.85 38.53
C LYS A 907 11.55 -8.37 38.35
N ARG A 908 10.56 -9.09 38.90
CA ARG A 908 10.47 -10.56 38.91
C ARG A 908 10.00 -11.15 37.58
N ARG A 909 9.63 -10.33 36.60
CA ARG A 909 9.13 -10.77 35.30
C ARG A 909 10.09 -11.73 34.59
N SER A 910 9.52 -12.78 34.02
CA SER A 910 10.27 -13.96 33.56
C SER A 910 9.93 -14.41 32.14
N GLY A 911 9.20 -13.59 31.38
CA GLY A 911 8.75 -13.92 30.04
C GLY A 911 7.25 -13.72 29.85
N MET A 912 6.83 -13.71 28.60
CA MET A 912 5.45 -13.43 28.21
C MET A 912 4.51 -14.63 28.37
N LEU A 913 3.22 -14.31 28.47
CA LEU A 913 2.10 -15.24 28.40
C LEU A 913 1.49 -15.18 27.00
N LEU A 914 1.31 -16.32 26.33
CA LEU A 914 0.60 -16.35 25.04
C LEU A 914 -0.90 -16.15 25.25
N GLY A 915 -1.53 -15.41 24.33
CA GLY A 915 -2.97 -15.19 24.32
C GLY A 915 -3.61 -15.43 22.95
N ALA A 916 -4.91 -15.23 22.92
CA ALA A 916 -5.76 -15.24 21.74
C ALA A 916 -6.88 -14.21 21.89
N GLY A 917 -7.60 -13.90 20.82
CA GLY A 917 -8.75 -13.01 20.87
C GLY A 917 -9.01 -12.30 19.56
N GLY A 918 -9.88 -11.30 19.60
CA GLY A 918 -10.10 -10.41 18.47
C GLY A 918 -10.62 -9.04 18.88
N ILE A 919 -10.44 -8.05 18.01
CA ILE A 919 -10.96 -6.70 18.19
C ILE A 919 -11.59 -6.21 16.89
N GLY A 920 -12.55 -5.31 17.03
CA GLY A 920 -13.13 -4.55 15.93
C GLY A 920 -13.21 -3.08 16.30
N MET A 921 -12.95 -2.20 15.33
CA MET A 921 -13.04 -0.75 15.49
C MET A 921 -13.60 -0.13 14.21
N VAL A 922 -14.61 0.74 14.36
CA VAL A 922 -15.19 1.51 13.26
C VAL A 922 -14.70 2.94 13.36
N LEU A 923 -13.94 3.35 12.34
CA LEU A 923 -13.45 4.71 12.19
C LEU A 923 -14.25 5.41 11.08
N GLU A 924 -14.64 6.65 11.33
CA GLU A 924 -15.33 7.51 10.36
C GLU A 924 -14.65 8.86 10.26
N THR A 925 -14.89 9.58 9.18
CA THR A 925 -14.67 11.03 9.21
C THR A 925 -15.69 11.69 10.14
N GLU A 926 -15.31 12.75 10.84
CA GLU A 926 -16.23 13.52 11.69
C GLU A 926 -17.45 14.01 10.89
N LEU A 927 -17.23 14.41 9.63
CA LEU A 927 -18.29 14.78 8.70
C LEU A 927 -19.28 13.65 8.43
N SER A 928 -18.80 12.45 8.05
CA SER A 928 -19.67 11.32 7.75
C SER A 928 -20.44 10.82 8.98
N SER A 929 -19.83 10.91 10.17
CA SER A 929 -20.49 10.62 11.44
C SER A 929 -21.63 11.62 11.70
N LEU A 930 -21.40 12.92 11.52
CA LEU A 930 -22.43 13.96 11.68
C LEU A 930 -23.57 13.82 10.65
N GLU A 931 -23.25 13.50 9.41
CA GLU A 931 -24.25 13.22 8.37
C GLU A 931 -25.08 11.98 8.72
N ARG A 932 -24.42 10.94 9.24
CA ARG A 932 -25.09 9.74 9.71
C ARG A 932 -26.02 10.04 10.88
N GLN A 933 -25.66 10.89 11.84
CA GLN A 933 -26.55 11.28 12.94
C GLN A 933 -27.89 11.84 12.45
N LYS A 934 -27.92 12.55 11.32
CA LYS A 934 -29.17 13.11 10.76
C LYS A 934 -30.10 12.06 10.16
N HIS A 935 -29.57 10.91 9.77
CA HIS A 935 -30.30 9.90 9.00
C HIS A 935 -30.30 8.51 9.63
N SER A 936 -29.61 8.31 10.75
CA SER A 936 -29.52 7.02 11.42
C SER A 936 -30.83 6.74 12.16
N THR A 937 -31.35 5.53 11.98
CA THR A 937 -32.50 5.02 12.73
C THR A 937 -32.07 4.28 14.00
N LEU A 938 -30.77 3.97 14.11
CA LEU A 938 -30.17 3.32 15.28
C LEU A 938 -29.37 4.35 16.09
N PRO A 939 -29.47 4.31 17.44
CA PRO A 939 -28.71 5.20 18.30
C PRO A 939 -27.23 4.87 18.22
N PHE A 940 -26.39 5.91 18.15
CA PHE A 940 -24.95 5.79 18.32
C PHE A 940 -24.35 7.10 18.83
N GLU A 941 -23.14 7.02 19.35
CA GLU A 941 -22.36 8.16 19.82
C GLU A 941 -20.91 8.08 19.30
N VAL A 942 -20.25 9.23 19.23
CA VAL A 942 -18.80 9.27 19.00
C VAL A 942 -18.09 8.92 20.31
N LYS A 943 -17.33 7.83 20.30
CA LYS A 943 -16.67 7.28 21.49
C LYS A 943 -15.35 7.99 21.81
N ALA A 944 -14.55 8.29 20.77
CA ALA A 944 -13.29 9.01 20.89
C ALA A 944 -12.90 9.64 19.54
N ARG A 945 -11.92 10.54 19.55
CA ARG A 945 -11.25 11.06 18.36
C ARG A 945 -9.88 10.39 18.20
N LEU A 946 -9.50 10.04 16.98
CA LEU A 946 -8.15 9.61 16.63
C LEU A 946 -7.40 10.83 16.08
N LEU A 947 -6.45 11.35 16.84
CA LEU A 947 -5.75 12.61 16.52
C LEU A 947 -4.57 12.39 15.58
N ALA A 948 -3.77 11.36 15.81
CA ALA A 948 -2.57 11.09 15.04
C ALA A 948 -2.18 9.62 15.11
N THR A 949 -1.56 9.12 14.05
CA THR A 949 -0.91 7.82 14.01
C THR A 949 0.42 7.91 13.27
N GLN A 950 1.33 6.98 13.54
CA GLN A 950 2.59 6.82 12.82
C GLN A 950 3.00 5.35 12.87
N TYR A 951 3.59 4.82 11.81
CA TYR A 951 4.25 3.52 11.86
C TYR A 951 5.57 3.55 11.08
N SER A 952 6.56 2.81 11.55
CA SER A 952 7.90 2.75 10.97
C SER A 952 8.58 1.41 11.25
N ASN A 953 9.70 1.15 10.57
CA ASN A 953 10.52 -0.04 10.75
C ASN A 953 11.95 0.36 11.10
N SER A 954 12.48 -0.17 12.20
CA SER A 954 13.83 0.19 12.67
C SER A 954 14.96 -0.53 11.93
N ALA A 955 14.65 -1.49 11.05
CA ALA A 955 15.61 -2.28 10.27
C ALA A 955 16.78 -2.87 11.10
N TYR A 956 16.52 -3.21 12.36
CA TYR A 956 17.56 -3.50 13.34
C TYR A 956 17.76 -5.00 13.54
N HIS A 957 16.73 -5.69 14.03
CA HIS A 957 16.79 -7.11 14.34
C HIS A 957 15.42 -7.76 14.21
N GLY A 958 15.40 -9.06 13.87
CA GLY A 958 14.16 -9.81 13.71
C GLY A 958 13.32 -9.89 15.00
N ALA A 959 13.96 -9.88 16.17
CA ALA A 959 13.32 -10.04 17.48
C ALA A 959 13.66 -8.95 18.51
N ALA A 960 14.36 -7.89 18.11
CA ALA A 960 14.75 -6.80 19.02
C ALA A 960 14.53 -5.44 18.35
N LEU A 961 14.38 -4.40 19.18
CA LEU A 961 14.15 -3.03 18.74
C LEU A 961 15.43 -2.20 18.89
N ASP A 962 15.69 -1.29 17.94
CA ASP A 962 16.71 -0.26 18.13
C ASP A 962 16.17 0.84 19.04
N ARG A 963 16.64 0.82 20.29
CA ARG A 963 16.27 1.79 21.33
C ARG A 963 16.41 3.25 20.89
N LYS A 964 17.47 3.60 20.15
CA LYS A 964 17.69 5.00 19.74
C LYS A 964 16.67 5.40 18.68
N HIS A 965 16.50 4.54 17.67
CA HIS A 965 15.56 4.79 16.58
C HIS A 965 14.11 4.88 17.07
N ILE A 966 13.65 3.94 17.90
CA ILE A 966 12.27 4.00 18.42
C ILE A 966 12.02 5.26 19.27
N GLY A 967 13.04 5.72 19.99
CA GLY A 967 12.96 6.95 20.77
C GLY A 967 12.87 8.19 19.87
N SER A 968 13.68 8.26 18.81
CA SER A 968 13.60 9.37 17.85
C SER A 968 12.28 9.39 17.10
N GLU A 969 11.71 8.22 16.79
CA GLU A 969 10.42 8.11 16.13
C GLU A 969 9.27 8.57 17.05
N LEU A 970 9.32 8.25 18.35
CA LEU A 970 8.34 8.77 19.32
C LEU A 970 8.47 10.29 19.52
N VAL A 971 9.70 10.82 19.57
CA VAL A 971 9.95 12.27 19.62
C VAL A 971 9.34 12.95 18.39
N ARG A 972 9.58 12.40 17.20
CA ARG A 972 9.01 12.89 15.96
C ARG A 972 7.49 12.90 15.99
N PHE A 973 6.87 11.77 16.37
CA PHE A 973 5.42 11.64 16.49
C PHE A 973 4.80 12.71 17.39
N LEU A 974 5.39 12.94 18.57
CA LEU A 974 4.88 13.93 19.53
C LEU A 974 5.13 15.37 19.07
N ASN A 975 6.23 15.64 18.37
CA ASN A 975 6.46 16.95 17.78
C ASN A 975 5.44 17.24 16.65
N ASP A 976 5.08 16.23 15.85
CA ASP A 976 4.04 16.37 14.83
C ASP A 976 2.66 16.61 15.48
N VAL A 977 2.36 15.94 16.59
CA VAL A 977 1.13 16.20 17.38
C VAL A 977 1.10 17.64 17.91
N GLU A 978 2.19 18.12 18.49
CA GLU A 978 2.29 19.48 19.02
C GLU A 978 2.15 20.52 17.90
N LEU A 979 2.79 20.28 16.75
CA LEU A 979 2.72 21.16 15.59
C LEU A 979 1.31 21.23 14.97
N ILE A 980 0.62 20.09 14.86
CA ILE A 980 -0.66 19.99 14.13
C ILE A 980 -1.84 20.37 15.03
N HIS A 981 -1.82 19.93 16.29
CA HIS A 981 -2.96 20.03 17.20
C HIS A 981 -2.73 21.03 18.34
N GLY A 982 -1.53 21.59 18.49
CA GLY A 982 -1.17 22.47 19.60
C GLY A 982 -1.08 21.74 20.95
N ILE A 983 -1.07 20.41 20.94
CA ILE A 983 -1.08 19.58 22.16
C ILE A 983 0.37 19.32 22.57
N SER A 984 0.81 19.96 23.65
CA SER A 984 2.18 19.82 24.14
C SER A 984 2.43 18.46 24.80
N LYS A 985 3.70 18.03 24.82
CA LYS A 985 4.15 16.85 25.59
C LYS A 985 3.79 16.96 27.07
N ALA A 986 3.84 18.15 27.66
CA ALA A 986 3.47 18.38 29.04
C ALA A 986 1.97 18.14 29.29
N GLU A 987 1.13 18.47 28.31
CA GLU A 987 -0.31 18.25 28.36
C GLU A 987 -0.64 16.76 28.28
N ILE A 988 -0.03 16.02 27.35
CA ILE A 988 -0.17 14.56 27.25
C ILE A 988 0.33 13.87 28.52
N ALA A 989 1.45 14.32 29.08
CA ALA A 989 1.98 13.76 30.32
C ALA A 989 1.08 13.98 31.54
N THR A 990 0.38 15.13 31.60
CA THR A 990 -0.42 15.51 32.78
C THR A 990 -1.86 15.02 32.69
N HIS A 991 -2.45 15.08 31.49
CA HIS A 991 -3.86 14.76 31.24
C HIS A 991 -4.03 13.51 30.38
N GLY A 992 -2.95 12.78 30.10
CA GLY A 992 -2.99 11.59 29.27
C GLY A 992 -2.70 10.31 30.04
N VAL A 993 -2.98 9.21 29.36
CA VAL A 993 -2.63 7.85 29.75
C VAL A 993 -1.78 7.22 28.66
N TYR A 994 -0.90 6.29 29.03
CA TYR A 994 -0.02 5.58 28.12
C TYR A 994 -0.28 4.08 28.14
N PHE A 995 -0.63 3.51 26.98
CA PHE A 995 -0.85 2.09 26.80
C PHE A 995 0.41 1.39 26.31
N SER A 996 1.04 0.67 27.24
CA SER A 996 2.32 0.02 27.02
C SER A 996 2.25 -1.20 26.12
N HIS A 997 3.32 -1.44 25.38
CA HIS A 997 3.53 -2.68 24.66
C HIS A 997 4.04 -3.84 25.54
N GLU A 998 4.68 -3.58 26.69
CA GLU A 998 5.32 -4.59 27.55
C GLU A 998 4.52 -5.90 27.66
N THR A 999 5.22 -7.00 27.42
CA THR A 999 4.67 -8.35 27.33
C THR A 999 5.10 -9.23 28.51
N CYS A 1000 5.66 -8.66 29.57
CA CYS A 1000 6.32 -9.35 30.70
C CYS A 1000 7.69 -9.98 30.34
N THR A 1001 8.37 -9.45 29.32
CA THR A 1001 9.71 -9.90 28.91
C THR A 1001 10.70 -9.89 30.07
N HIS A 1002 11.64 -10.84 30.07
CA HIS A 1002 12.71 -10.91 31.06
C HIS A 1002 13.35 -9.54 31.36
N ALA A 1003 13.51 -9.23 32.64
CA ALA A 1003 14.14 -7.99 33.08
C ALA A 1003 15.57 -7.88 32.52
N SER A 1004 15.78 -6.91 31.64
CA SER A 1004 17.06 -6.67 30.96
C SER A 1004 17.17 -5.22 30.54
N SER A 1005 18.27 -4.58 30.94
CA SER A 1005 18.57 -3.20 30.57
C SER A 1005 18.94 -3.03 29.10
N ALA A 1006 19.18 -4.10 28.35
CA ALA A 1006 19.62 -4.06 26.94
C ALA A 1006 18.54 -4.54 25.96
N SER A 1007 17.63 -5.43 26.38
CA SER A 1007 16.79 -6.18 25.45
C SER A 1007 15.35 -6.41 25.88
N SER A 1008 14.90 -5.92 27.05
CA SER A 1008 13.50 -6.08 27.46
C SER A 1008 12.59 -5.07 26.76
N CYS A 1009 11.31 -5.42 26.58
CA CYS A 1009 10.30 -4.52 26.02
C CYS A 1009 10.17 -3.26 26.87
N SER A 1010 9.97 -3.38 28.19
CA SER A 1010 9.98 -2.25 29.14
C SER A 1010 11.24 -1.41 29.03
N GLY A 1011 12.42 -2.01 28.92
CA GLY A 1011 13.68 -1.27 28.90
C GLY A 1011 13.83 -0.41 27.65
N ASN A 1012 13.36 -0.91 26.51
CA ASN A 1012 13.36 -0.15 25.26
C ASN A 1012 12.25 0.91 25.23
N GLU A 1013 11.06 0.55 25.69
CA GLU A 1013 9.89 1.41 25.74
C GLU A 1013 10.08 2.59 26.71
N ILE A 1014 10.51 2.33 27.94
CA ILE A 1014 10.78 3.38 28.93
C ILE A 1014 11.93 4.28 28.48
N ALA A 1015 12.95 3.75 27.80
CA ALA A 1015 14.02 4.58 27.25
C ALA A 1015 13.51 5.52 26.14
N ALA A 1016 12.60 5.03 25.28
CA ALA A 1016 11.95 5.86 24.26
C ALA A 1016 11.09 6.96 24.91
N LEU A 1017 10.28 6.61 25.91
CA LEU A 1017 9.48 7.56 26.67
C LEU A 1017 10.33 8.61 27.38
N ARG A 1018 11.44 8.21 27.99
CA ARG A 1018 12.35 9.14 28.67
C ARG A 1018 13.02 10.09 27.69
N LEU A 1019 13.40 9.62 26.49
CA LEU A 1019 13.91 10.50 25.44
C LEU A 1019 12.85 11.51 24.97
N ALA A 1020 11.59 11.08 24.90
CA ALA A 1020 10.48 11.89 24.42
C ALA A 1020 9.99 12.93 25.44
N PHE A 1021 9.80 12.52 26.69
CA PHE A 1021 9.16 13.33 27.75
C PHE A 1021 10.17 13.93 28.74
N GLY A 1022 11.36 13.34 28.87
CA GLY A 1022 12.25 13.61 30.01
C GLY A 1022 11.70 13.02 31.32
N ASP A 1023 12.52 12.97 32.37
CA ASP A 1023 12.15 12.31 33.63
C ASP A 1023 11.00 13.01 34.37
N GLU A 1024 10.93 14.35 34.31
CA GLU A 1024 9.90 15.10 35.04
C GLU A 1024 8.49 14.86 34.48
N LEU A 1025 8.32 14.89 33.15
CA LEU A 1025 7.03 14.64 32.52
C LEU A 1025 6.68 13.15 32.51
N LEU A 1026 7.67 12.27 32.33
CA LEU A 1026 7.44 10.83 32.41
C LEU A 1026 6.92 10.40 33.79
N ALA A 1027 7.38 11.05 34.87
CA ALA A 1027 6.88 10.79 36.22
C ALA A 1027 5.40 11.20 36.41
N LYS A 1028 4.84 12.05 35.53
CA LYS A 1028 3.43 12.46 35.55
C LYS A 1028 2.56 11.53 34.70
N LEU A 1029 3.09 11.04 33.57
CA LEU A 1029 2.35 10.19 32.62
C LEU A 1029 1.96 8.83 33.22
N LEU A 1030 0.65 8.58 33.34
CA LEU A 1030 0.12 7.33 33.87
C LEU A 1030 0.30 6.18 32.85
N ILE A 1031 0.95 5.09 33.25
CA ILE A 1031 1.25 3.93 32.41
C ILE A 1031 0.32 2.75 32.74
N LEU A 1032 -0.25 2.15 31.69
CA LEU A 1032 -1.21 1.06 31.74
C LEU A 1032 -0.74 -0.13 30.89
N ASN A 1033 -1.26 -1.32 31.21
CA ASN A 1033 -1.00 -2.55 30.47
C ASN A 1033 -2.19 -3.50 30.58
N THR A 1034 -2.62 -4.10 29.47
CA THR A 1034 -3.71 -5.10 29.46
C THR A 1034 -3.20 -6.54 29.31
N LYS A 1035 -1.99 -6.74 28.78
CA LYS A 1035 -1.41 -8.07 28.49
C LYS A 1035 -1.19 -8.92 29.74
N GLY A 1036 -1.01 -8.29 30.91
CA GLY A 1036 -0.97 -9.00 32.18
C GLY A 1036 -2.26 -9.78 32.50
N PHE A 1037 -3.39 -9.37 31.93
CA PHE A 1037 -4.68 -10.03 32.14
C PHE A 1037 -5.11 -10.87 30.96
N THR A 1038 -4.89 -10.37 29.74
CA THR A 1038 -5.37 -11.00 28.50
C THR A 1038 -4.37 -11.98 27.89
N GLY A 1039 -3.15 -12.04 28.41
CA GLY A 1039 -2.01 -12.60 27.68
C GLY A 1039 -1.66 -11.76 26.45
N HIS A 1040 -0.73 -12.25 25.63
CA HIS A 1040 -0.30 -11.60 24.42
C HIS A 1040 -0.81 -12.33 23.16
N PRO A 1041 -1.92 -11.87 22.54
CA PRO A 1041 -2.48 -12.44 21.31
C PRO A 1041 -1.74 -11.97 20.05
N MET A 1042 -0.48 -11.54 20.17
CA MET A 1042 0.34 -11.06 19.06
C MET A 1042 -0.28 -9.88 18.31
N GLY A 1043 -0.96 -10.11 17.17
CA GLY A 1043 -1.44 -9.09 16.25
C GLY A 1043 -2.70 -8.35 16.71
N VAL A 1044 -3.39 -8.86 17.73
CA VAL A 1044 -4.57 -8.23 18.33
C VAL A 1044 -4.15 -7.24 19.42
N SER A 1045 -4.64 -6.00 19.32
CA SER A 1045 -4.37 -4.94 20.29
C SER A 1045 -5.61 -4.63 21.12
N PHE A 1046 -5.76 -5.33 22.26
CA PHE A 1046 -6.76 -4.94 23.27
C PHE A 1046 -6.47 -3.55 23.84
N GLU A 1047 -5.22 -3.10 23.77
CA GLU A 1047 -4.82 -1.77 24.22
C GLU A 1047 -5.51 -0.66 23.42
N ASP A 1048 -5.67 -0.79 22.11
CA ASP A 1048 -6.32 0.24 21.28
C ASP A 1048 -7.82 0.37 21.61
N VAL A 1049 -8.51 -0.75 21.82
CA VAL A 1049 -9.93 -0.74 22.25
C VAL A 1049 -10.06 -0.21 23.68
N THR A 1050 -9.16 -0.63 24.58
CA THR A 1050 -9.17 -0.17 25.98
C THR A 1050 -8.83 1.32 26.06
N ALA A 1051 -7.99 1.86 25.19
CA ALA A 1051 -7.71 3.29 25.12
C ALA A 1051 -8.96 4.13 24.86
N VAL A 1052 -9.79 3.69 23.91
CA VAL A 1052 -11.09 4.32 23.64
C VAL A 1052 -12.01 4.20 24.85
N GLU A 1053 -12.06 3.03 25.48
CA GLU A 1053 -12.95 2.77 26.62
C GLU A 1053 -12.56 3.55 27.88
N VAL A 1054 -11.26 3.70 28.13
CA VAL A 1054 -10.72 4.55 29.22
C VAL A 1054 -11.12 6.01 29.00
N LEU A 1055 -10.99 6.53 27.78
CA LEU A 1055 -11.40 7.89 27.44
C LEU A 1055 -12.92 8.09 27.60
N LEU A 1056 -13.72 7.09 27.24
CA LEU A 1056 -15.17 7.16 27.35
C LEU A 1056 -15.64 7.11 28.81
N ARG A 1057 -15.06 6.21 29.63
CA ARG A 1057 -15.53 5.94 30.99
C ARG A 1057 -14.77 6.67 32.08
N GLN A 1058 -13.63 7.28 31.75
CA GLN A 1058 -12.74 7.95 32.71
C GLN A 1058 -12.34 7.00 33.87
N LYS A 1059 -12.07 5.73 33.53
CA LYS A 1059 -11.66 4.67 34.44
C LYS A 1059 -10.54 3.87 33.80
N VAL A 1060 -9.48 3.60 34.54
CA VAL A 1060 -8.29 2.89 34.09
C VAL A 1060 -8.19 1.49 34.73
N PRO A 1061 -7.68 0.47 34.03
CA PRO A 1061 -7.32 -0.81 34.63
C PRO A 1061 -6.07 -0.71 35.51
N PRO A 1062 -5.93 -1.57 36.54
CA PRO A 1062 -4.70 -1.67 37.33
C PRO A 1062 -3.56 -2.33 36.55
N ILE A 1063 -2.33 -2.24 37.06
CA ILE A 1063 -1.22 -3.12 36.68
C ILE A 1063 -1.28 -4.38 37.57
N PRO A 1064 -1.38 -5.60 37.00
CA PRO A 1064 -1.48 -6.81 37.81
C PRO A 1064 -0.19 -7.12 38.56
N ASN A 1065 -0.33 -7.62 39.79
CA ASN A 1065 0.70 -8.31 40.57
C ASN A 1065 2.02 -7.55 40.80
N TYR A 1066 2.07 -6.24 40.57
CA TYR A 1066 3.26 -5.42 40.79
C TYR A 1066 3.62 -5.30 42.27
N GLN A 1067 4.82 -5.71 42.66
CA GLN A 1067 5.33 -5.66 44.03
C GLN A 1067 6.79 -5.17 44.10
N GLU A 1068 7.64 -5.60 43.16
CA GLU A 1068 9.07 -5.26 43.17
C GLU A 1068 9.43 -4.24 42.09
N LYS A 1069 10.00 -3.11 42.52
CA LYS A 1069 10.52 -2.08 41.63
C LYS A 1069 11.76 -2.58 40.87
N ASP A 1070 11.74 -2.43 39.56
CA ASP A 1070 12.92 -2.57 38.72
C ASP A 1070 13.69 -1.24 38.70
N GLU A 1071 14.79 -1.16 39.47
CA GLU A 1071 15.58 0.07 39.61
C GLU A 1071 16.10 0.61 38.28
N TYR A 1072 16.32 -0.25 37.27
CA TYR A 1072 16.78 0.20 35.95
C TYR A 1072 15.70 0.98 35.18
N LEU A 1073 14.41 0.67 35.39
CA LEU A 1073 13.32 1.40 34.75
C LEU A 1073 13.12 2.80 35.36
N GLY A 1074 13.64 3.04 36.57
CA GLY A 1074 13.52 4.31 37.28
C GLY A 1074 12.16 4.49 37.94
N ASN A 1075 11.77 5.75 38.18
CA ASN A 1075 10.46 6.07 38.76
C ASN A 1075 9.41 6.15 37.66
N LEU A 1076 8.37 5.32 37.76
CA LEU A 1076 7.26 5.25 36.81
C LEU A 1076 5.93 5.47 37.55
N ASN A 1077 5.00 6.18 36.91
CA ASN A 1077 3.64 6.33 37.40
C ASN A 1077 2.76 5.19 36.85
N LEU A 1078 2.71 4.06 37.56
CA LEU A 1078 1.95 2.88 37.14
C LEU A 1078 0.51 2.93 37.66
N SER A 1079 -0.45 2.54 36.82
CA SER A 1079 -1.86 2.51 37.19
C SER A 1079 -2.17 1.56 38.35
N LYS A 1080 -2.97 2.07 39.30
CA LYS A 1080 -3.54 1.30 40.43
C LYS A 1080 -5.01 0.91 40.20
N GLY A 1081 -5.56 1.26 39.04
CA GLY A 1081 -6.96 1.06 38.71
C GLY A 1081 -7.88 2.15 39.27
N GLY A 1082 -9.09 2.23 38.72
CA GLY A 1082 -10.16 3.11 39.21
C GLY A 1082 -10.36 4.39 38.38
N PRO A 1083 -11.11 5.37 38.90
CA PRO A 1083 -11.41 6.61 38.19
C PRO A 1083 -10.13 7.42 37.91
N TYR A 1084 -9.99 7.91 36.68
CA TYR A 1084 -8.89 8.79 36.29
C TYR A 1084 -9.36 9.75 35.21
N ALA A 1085 -9.19 11.06 35.45
CA ALA A 1085 -9.58 12.10 34.51
C ALA A 1085 -8.49 12.25 33.44
N CYS A 1086 -8.73 11.69 32.25
CA CYS A 1086 -7.81 11.79 31.11
C CYS A 1086 -8.49 12.32 29.86
N ARG A 1087 -7.76 13.14 29.14
CA ARG A 1087 -8.11 13.71 27.83
C ARG A 1087 -7.48 12.96 26.67
N TYR A 1088 -6.32 12.34 26.89
CA TYR A 1088 -5.53 11.68 25.84
C TYR A 1088 -5.17 10.25 26.20
N ALA A 1089 -5.09 9.38 25.19
CA ALA A 1089 -4.51 8.05 25.34
C ALA A 1089 -3.46 7.83 24.25
N LEU A 1090 -2.20 7.67 24.67
CA LEU A 1090 -1.06 7.41 23.80
C LEU A 1090 -0.78 5.91 23.76
N ARG A 1091 -0.80 5.33 22.56
CA ARG A 1091 -0.46 3.94 22.30
C ARG A 1091 0.94 3.84 21.70
N PHE A 1092 1.73 2.92 22.23
CA PHE A 1092 2.96 2.41 21.59
C PHE A 1092 2.80 0.92 21.31
N ALA A 1093 3.01 0.51 20.07
CA ALA A 1093 3.04 -0.90 19.68
C ALA A 1093 4.34 -1.22 18.96
N ALA A 1094 4.91 -2.38 19.24
CA ALA A 1094 6.10 -2.87 18.56
C ALA A 1094 5.93 -4.35 18.20
N GLY A 1095 6.57 -4.81 17.12
CA GLY A 1095 6.44 -6.17 16.64
C GLY A 1095 7.76 -6.77 16.17
N PHE A 1096 7.76 -8.09 15.97
CA PHE A 1096 8.84 -8.78 15.28
C PHE A 1096 9.13 -8.14 13.91
N GLY A 1097 10.39 -8.23 13.48
CA GLY A 1097 10.87 -7.55 12.28
C GLY A 1097 11.13 -6.06 12.47
N SER A 1098 11.30 -5.60 13.72
CA SER A 1098 11.55 -4.19 14.07
C SER A 1098 10.40 -3.23 13.71
N GLN A 1099 9.16 -3.73 13.68
CA GLN A 1099 7.96 -2.91 13.39
C GLN A 1099 7.59 -2.06 14.61
N VAL A 1100 7.18 -0.81 14.37
CA VAL A 1100 6.78 0.15 15.41
C VAL A 1100 5.55 0.92 14.92
N ALA A 1101 4.58 1.14 15.80
CA ALA A 1101 3.41 1.96 15.53
C ALA A 1101 2.98 2.78 16.76
N PHE A 1102 2.51 3.99 16.53
CA PHE A 1102 1.97 4.91 17.53
C PHE A 1102 0.57 5.35 17.14
N ALA A 1103 -0.28 5.56 18.13
CA ALA A 1103 -1.58 6.20 17.97
C ALA A 1103 -1.88 7.12 19.15
N LEU A 1104 -2.48 8.28 18.90
CA LEU A 1104 -2.95 9.20 19.92
C LEU A 1104 -4.46 9.40 19.78
N TYR A 1105 -5.18 9.04 20.84
CA TYR A 1105 -6.62 9.20 20.96
C TYR A 1105 -6.96 10.36 21.90
N ALA A 1106 -8.12 10.97 21.72
CA ALA A 1106 -8.66 11.99 22.62
C ALA A 1106 -10.14 11.80 22.91
N THR A 1107 -10.62 12.40 24.00
CA THR A 1107 -12.04 12.44 24.36
C THR A 1107 -12.89 13.05 23.25
N SER A 1108 -14.14 12.60 23.09
CA SER A 1108 -15.06 13.12 22.08
C SER A 1108 -15.57 14.53 22.40
N GLN A 1109 -15.55 14.94 23.68
CA GLN A 1109 -15.86 16.29 24.13
C GLN A 1109 -14.58 17.14 24.09
N TYR A 1110 -14.33 17.80 22.97
CA TYR A 1110 -13.28 18.81 22.84
C TYR A 1110 -13.93 20.08 22.28
N GLU A 1111 -14.26 21.04 23.16
CA GLU A 1111 -14.60 22.42 22.79
C GLU A 1111 -13.37 23.31 22.89
#